data_AF-A0A1G4JPD9-F1
#
_entry.id   AF-A0A1G4JPD9-F1
#
_cell.length_a   1.000
_cell.length_b   1.000
_cell.length_c   1.000
_cell.angle_alpha   90.00
_cell.angle_beta   90.00
_cell.angle_gamma   90.00
#
_symmetry.space_group_name_H-M   'P 1'
#
loop_
_entity.id
_entity.type
_entity.pdbx_description
1 polymer ?
#
loop_
_entity_poly.entity_id
_entity_poly.type
_entity_poly.pdbx_seq_one_letter_code
_entity_poly.pdbx_strand_id
1 'polypeptide(L)'
;MSTGSAAAKKLSVEERLSLAARGKTRKKGKRLDSPSPAAPVLESEAGNENLSPAEAQDALATSNQTPKQSGELQRSQLDSGFLQELAEILPTHYHELSVEDLLIALRPHLKMSESRTKDTSLAKLIKEKDSIIADLRKEGENLSKLELRHNNTIKGLRDKLKASEYDIERSREDTERRKSEYNSLSQELEFMETAHKEANEKLAEALKERDEIRARNDALERGQLSELQEQVSVDQKTIKSLESQLQRARDQLETMTLKADMKYRGLEETSQGEIGRLETILEETRIKLSHFSTKPEQLADSRQLAEKHEQLEKEFENSRQNWYKLEASLRQELYDAENSLRESTKSNTHTNESLNAAHEEIASLKSKIEALRTNEDALNKDLKKLHVEIEELRNLLTNAQDEVKLWQEKYRIRKSELDTVLQNPGARDDLRVKSETDHPDREVTPTNLEDLDKVSNWELQNLQTLDISCNENNGSVSIKSQYDLDELLPNEELDLSNSLRKSSMTSLDYTPSRQLNNTAQDQQVTQLNAQMIGRLGSQIRRLETELASLQESHEKLVKEKQTVNDTIFRLMEENERFAEVKNQLEESSEHGAELENRLNETTRLLAERTERVEELENDVDDLKELMQMQVQQLVELQELVR
;
A
#
# COMPACT_ATOMS: atom_id res chain seq x y z
N MET A 1 44.32 8.74 29.85
CA MET A 1 45.16 9.81 29.27
C MET A 1 46.28 9.18 28.46
N SER A 2 46.23 9.28 27.13
CA SER A 2 47.39 9.28 26.23
C SER A 2 46.86 9.56 24.83
N THR A 3 47.00 10.81 24.38
CA THR A 3 46.60 11.27 23.05
C THR A 3 47.82 11.26 22.14
N GLY A 4 47.84 10.35 21.16
CA GLY A 4 48.84 10.29 20.09
C GLY A 4 48.33 10.99 18.84
N SER A 5 48.93 12.13 18.52
CA SER A 5 48.70 12.94 17.32
C SER A 5 49.05 12.18 16.03
N ALA A 6 48.10 12.07 15.10
CA ALA A 6 48.32 11.52 13.76
C ALA A 6 48.52 12.67 12.75
N ALA A 7 49.75 12.84 12.29
CA ALA A 7 50.12 13.77 11.24
C ALA A 7 49.54 13.33 9.88
N ALA A 8 48.90 14.26 9.17
CA ALA A 8 48.39 14.07 7.83
C ALA A 8 49.52 13.75 6.83
N LYS A 9 49.60 12.49 6.39
CA LYS A 9 50.51 12.05 5.33
C LYS A 9 50.00 12.58 3.98
N LYS A 10 50.80 13.45 3.36
CA LYS A 10 50.56 13.92 1.99
C LYS A 10 50.82 12.74 1.04
N LEU A 11 49.78 12.34 0.28
CA LEU A 11 49.83 11.31 -0.76
C LEU A 11 51.01 11.54 -1.71
N SER A 12 51.73 10.45 -2.01
CA SER A 12 52.92 10.43 -2.87
C SER A 12 52.58 10.90 -4.29
N VAL A 13 53.54 11.52 -4.98
CA VAL A 13 53.40 11.96 -6.38
C VAL A 13 53.00 10.78 -7.29
N GLU A 14 53.43 9.57 -6.93
CA GLU A 14 53.14 8.33 -7.65
C GLU A 14 51.68 7.86 -7.47
N GLU A 15 51.08 8.07 -6.28
CA GLU A 15 49.64 7.84 -6.05
C GLU A 15 48.78 8.84 -6.83
N ARG A 16 49.21 10.10 -6.92
CA ARG A 16 48.51 11.13 -7.70
C ARG A 16 48.55 10.84 -9.20
N LEU A 17 49.68 10.34 -9.71
CA LEU A 17 49.81 9.92 -11.11
C LEU A 17 48.99 8.67 -11.42
N SER A 18 48.89 7.74 -10.48
CA SER A 18 48.08 6.51 -10.62
C SER A 18 46.57 6.78 -10.67
N LEU A 19 46.09 7.79 -9.94
CA LEU A 19 44.69 8.22 -10.01
C LEU A 19 44.36 8.96 -11.31
N ALA A 20 45.30 9.71 -11.89
CA ALA A 20 45.12 10.39 -13.18
C ALA A 20 45.09 9.40 -14.37
N ALA A 21 45.72 8.23 -14.25
CA ALA A 21 45.78 7.23 -15.31
C ALA A 21 44.50 6.36 -15.44
N ARG A 22 43.60 6.33 -14.45
CA ARG A 22 42.35 5.53 -14.51
C ARG A 22 41.18 6.24 -15.21
N GLY A 23 41.33 7.50 -15.63
CA GLY A 23 40.31 8.24 -16.34
C GLY A 23 40.60 8.39 -17.84
N LYS A 24 40.35 7.35 -18.65
CA LYS A 24 39.98 7.40 -20.09
C LYS A 24 40.31 6.10 -20.82
N THR A 25 39.28 5.31 -21.16
CA THR A 25 39.16 4.54 -22.43
C THR A 25 37.71 4.05 -22.53
N ARG A 26 36.91 4.58 -23.48
CA ARG A 26 36.43 3.93 -24.73
C ARG A 26 35.45 2.75 -24.48
N LYS A 27 34.36 2.52 -25.22
CA LYS A 27 33.82 3.05 -26.50
C LYS A 27 32.43 2.43 -26.73
N LYS A 28 31.53 3.21 -27.34
CA LYS A 28 30.66 2.92 -28.50
C LYS A 28 30.28 1.46 -28.83
N GLY A 29 28.97 1.19 -28.92
CA GLY A 29 28.36 0.14 -29.73
C GLY A 29 26.90 0.46 -30.13
N LYS A 30 26.67 0.66 -31.44
CA LYS A 30 25.51 0.32 -32.31
C LYS A 30 24.09 0.31 -31.69
N ARG A 31 23.11 1.17 -32.03
CA ARG A 31 22.32 1.30 -33.30
C ARG A 31 21.98 -0.01 -33.99
N LEU A 32 20.69 -0.36 -33.93
CA LEU A 32 19.76 -1.15 -34.77
C LEU A 32 18.63 -1.52 -33.76
N ASP A 33 17.33 -1.51 -33.99
CA ASP A 33 16.44 -1.09 -35.08
C ASP A 33 15.04 -1.24 -34.44
N SER A 34 14.15 -0.24 -34.52
CA SER A 34 12.73 -0.47 -34.19
C SER A 34 12.08 -1.23 -35.35
N PRO A 35 10.95 -1.92 -35.14
CA PRO A 35 9.73 -1.24 -35.61
C PRO A 35 8.54 -1.40 -34.68
N SER A 36 7.83 -0.29 -34.50
CA SER A 36 6.44 -0.22 -34.09
C SER A 36 5.55 -0.07 -35.35
N PRO A 37 4.23 0.00 -35.23
CA PRO A 37 3.24 -0.99 -35.60
C PRO A 37 2.68 -0.79 -37.02
N ALA A 38 2.13 -1.84 -37.64
CA ALA A 38 1.43 -1.73 -38.91
C ALA A 38 0.09 -2.47 -38.89
N ALA A 39 -0.99 -1.70 -38.79
CA ALA A 39 -2.18 -1.81 -39.64
C ALA A 39 -2.27 -0.44 -40.34
N PRO A 40 -2.59 -0.34 -41.65
CA PRO A 40 -3.81 -0.89 -42.24
C PRO A 40 -3.58 -1.49 -43.65
N VAL A 41 -4.59 -2.12 -44.24
CA VAL A 41 -5.04 -1.88 -45.63
C VAL A 41 -6.23 -2.81 -45.93
N LEU A 42 -7.26 -2.15 -46.45
CA LEU A 42 -8.42 -2.67 -47.15
C LEU A 42 -7.99 -3.45 -48.40
N GLU A 43 -8.64 -4.58 -48.69
CA GLU A 43 -9.07 -4.82 -50.07
C GLU A 43 -10.36 -5.67 -50.11
N SER A 44 -11.34 -5.00 -50.68
CA SER A 44 -12.60 -5.44 -51.26
C SER A 44 -12.38 -6.32 -52.48
N GLU A 45 -13.23 -7.35 -52.64
CA GLU A 45 -13.93 -7.72 -53.89
C GLU A 45 -15.06 -8.69 -53.50
N ALA A 46 -16.33 -8.25 -53.60
CA ALA A 46 -17.18 -8.31 -54.79
C ALA A 46 -17.94 -9.64 -54.91
N GLY A 47 -19.16 -9.64 -54.37
CA GLY A 47 -20.24 -10.56 -54.68
C GLY A 47 -21.53 -9.74 -54.71
N ASN A 48 -21.93 -9.36 -55.92
CA ASN A 48 -22.91 -8.33 -56.24
C ASN A 48 -24.20 -9.00 -56.74
N GLU A 49 -25.32 -8.80 -56.06
CA GLU A 49 -26.68 -8.91 -56.62
C GLU A 49 -27.50 -7.66 -56.20
N ASN A 50 -27.49 -6.64 -57.06
CA ASN A 50 -28.64 -6.01 -57.74
C ASN A 50 -30.05 -6.19 -57.10
N LEU A 51 -30.97 -5.21 -57.00
CA LEU A 51 -31.19 -3.91 -57.66
C LEU A 51 -32.24 -3.05 -56.89
N SER A 52 -31.95 -1.74 -56.79
CA SER A 52 -32.80 -0.54 -56.96
C SER A 52 -34.25 -0.44 -56.42
N PRO A 53 -34.59 0.72 -55.80
CA PRO A 53 -35.91 1.33 -55.89
C PRO A 53 -35.86 2.76 -56.46
N ALA A 54 -36.43 2.96 -57.66
CA ALA A 54 -37.00 4.24 -58.11
C ALA A 54 -37.85 3.99 -59.36
N GLU A 55 -39.15 4.30 -59.31
CA GLU A 55 -39.71 5.44 -60.03
C GLU A 55 -41.23 5.55 -59.84
N ALA A 56 -41.67 6.80 -59.93
CA ALA A 56 -43.02 7.29 -59.77
C ALA A 56 -43.75 7.36 -61.12
N GLN A 57 -45.01 7.82 -61.02
CA GLN A 57 -45.89 8.38 -62.07
C GLN A 57 -46.78 7.33 -62.78
N ASP A 58 -48.07 7.55 -63.00
CA ASP A 58 -48.80 8.82 -63.04
C ASP A 58 -50.33 8.63 -62.92
N ALA A 59 -50.99 9.72 -62.49
CA ALA A 59 -52.26 10.27 -62.96
C ALA A 59 -53.57 9.43 -62.93
N LEU A 60 -54.76 9.97 -62.64
CA LEU A 60 -55.29 11.34 -62.64
C LEU A 60 -56.60 11.29 -61.80
N ALA A 61 -56.97 12.25 -60.96
CA ALA A 61 -57.68 13.50 -61.30
C ALA A 61 -58.36 14.00 -60.00
N THR A 62 -58.48 15.28 -59.59
CA THR A 62 -58.18 16.59 -60.19
C THR A 62 -58.43 17.68 -59.12
N SER A 63 -57.43 18.57 -58.89
CA SER A 63 -57.49 20.07 -58.88
C SER A 63 -58.38 20.82 -57.86
N ASN A 64 -58.11 22.04 -57.35
CA ASN A 64 -56.97 22.96 -57.23
C ASN A 64 -57.40 24.18 -56.39
N GLN A 65 -56.42 24.85 -55.77
CA GLN A 65 -56.24 26.32 -55.60
C GLN A 65 -57.10 27.18 -54.63
N THR A 66 -56.35 28.05 -53.94
CA THR A 66 -56.66 29.28 -53.17
C THR A 66 -57.10 30.46 -54.10
N PRO A 67 -57.20 31.73 -53.65
CA PRO A 67 -57.99 32.40 -52.60
C PRO A 67 -58.84 33.61 -53.13
N LYS A 68 -59.62 34.26 -52.25
CA LYS A 68 -60.20 35.63 -52.34
C LYS A 68 -61.30 35.95 -53.39
N GLN A 69 -62.24 36.76 -52.90
CA GLN A 69 -63.16 37.71 -53.56
C GLN A 69 -64.49 37.20 -54.13
N SER A 70 -65.55 37.93 -53.72
CA SER A 70 -66.82 38.19 -54.43
C SER A 70 -67.71 36.97 -54.66
N GLY A 71 -68.89 36.84 -54.10
CA GLY A 71 -69.98 37.80 -54.03
C GLY A 71 -71.26 37.05 -54.42
N GLU A 72 -72.37 37.48 -53.84
CA GLU A 72 -73.74 37.22 -54.30
C GLU A 72 -74.46 35.90 -53.94
N LEU A 73 -75.47 36.10 -53.07
CA LEU A 73 -76.87 35.74 -53.29
C LEU A 73 -77.29 34.27 -53.14
N GLN A 74 -77.72 33.90 -51.93
CA GLN A 74 -79.07 33.36 -51.74
C GLN A 74 -79.78 34.11 -50.59
N ARG A 75 -80.27 35.29 -51.00
CA ARG A 75 -81.42 35.99 -50.43
C ARG A 75 -82.68 35.28 -50.93
N SER A 76 -83.79 35.46 -50.21
CA SER A 76 -85.12 34.84 -50.35
C SER A 76 -85.21 33.50 -49.61
N GLN A 77 -86.01 33.37 -48.54
CA GLN A 77 -87.40 33.79 -48.46
C GLN A 77 -87.69 34.51 -47.12
N LEU A 78 -87.47 35.83 -47.11
CA LEU A 78 -88.29 36.74 -46.32
C LEU A 78 -89.37 37.24 -47.29
N ASP A 79 -90.61 37.06 -46.85
CA ASP A 79 -91.85 37.31 -47.58
C ASP A 79 -91.86 38.69 -48.26
N SER A 80 -91.82 38.72 -49.60
CA SER A 80 -91.71 39.96 -50.38
C SER A 80 -92.98 40.82 -50.33
N GLY A 81 -94.06 40.34 -49.72
CA GLY A 81 -95.24 41.15 -49.44
C GLY A 81 -95.03 42.13 -48.27
N PHE A 82 -94.29 41.72 -47.24
CA PHE A 82 -94.18 42.48 -45.98
C PHE A 82 -93.25 43.69 -46.11
N LEU A 83 -92.20 43.58 -46.93
CA LEU A 83 -91.26 44.68 -47.18
C LEU A 83 -91.81 45.73 -48.16
N GLN A 84 -92.83 45.40 -48.95
CA GLN A 84 -93.46 46.32 -49.89
C GLN A 84 -94.54 47.18 -49.22
N GLU A 85 -95.29 46.62 -48.26
CA GLU A 85 -96.19 47.40 -47.38
C GLU A 85 -95.43 48.35 -46.44
N LEU A 86 -94.27 47.95 -45.93
CA LEU A 86 -93.44 48.81 -45.08
C LEU A 86 -92.88 50.03 -45.86
N ALA A 87 -92.53 49.86 -47.14
CA ALA A 87 -92.00 50.93 -47.96
C ALA A 87 -93.04 52.00 -48.35
N GLU A 88 -94.34 51.67 -48.34
CA GLU A 88 -95.43 52.63 -48.59
C GLU A 88 -95.82 53.44 -47.34
N ILE A 89 -95.55 52.92 -46.14
CA ILE A 89 -95.92 53.54 -44.86
C ILE A 89 -94.81 54.48 -44.32
N LEU A 90 -93.57 54.35 -44.82
CA LEU A 90 -92.42 55.13 -44.39
C LEU A 90 -92.21 56.37 -45.29
N PRO A 91 -92.23 57.61 -44.75
CA PRO A 91 -91.89 58.81 -45.51
C PRO A 91 -90.46 58.75 -46.09
N THR A 92 -90.24 59.29 -47.30
CA THR A 92 -89.00 59.18 -48.09
C THR A 92 -87.73 59.79 -47.45
N HIS A 93 -87.84 60.37 -46.25
CA HIS A 93 -86.73 60.97 -45.50
C HIS A 93 -86.63 60.41 -44.06
N TYR A 94 -86.85 59.10 -43.89
CA TYR A 94 -86.81 58.42 -42.58
C TYR A 94 -85.43 58.38 -41.90
N HIS A 95 -84.36 58.77 -42.59
CA HIS A 95 -82.99 58.82 -42.05
C HIS A 95 -82.67 60.12 -41.29
N GLU A 96 -83.50 61.16 -41.41
CA GLU A 96 -83.26 62.48 -40.82
C GLU A 96 -84.24 62.86 -39.70
N LEU A 97 -85.18 61.97 -39.35
CA LEU A 97 -86.15 62.17 -38.26
C LEU A 97 -85.68 61.57 -36.93
N SER A 98 -85.99 62.25 -35.82
CA SER A 98 -85.72 61.72 -34.48
C SER A 98 -86.61 60.52 -34.15
N VAL A 99 -86.14 59.64 -33.25
CA VAL A 99 -86.83 58.39 -32.86
C VAL A 99 -88.26 58.64 -32.37
N GLU A 100 -88.50 59.76 -31.68
CA GLU A 100 -89.83 60.20 -31.22
C GLU A 100 -90.76 60.58 -32.38
N ASP A 101 -90.25 61.25 -33.42
CA ASP A 101 -91.05 61.68 -34.57
C ASP A 101 -91.42 60.50 -35.49
N LEU A 102 -90.53 59.51 -35.57
CA LEU A 102 -90.76 58.23 -36.27
C LEU A 102 -91.87 57.40 -35.57
N LEU A 103 -91.88 57.41 -34.23
CA LEU A 103 -92.91 56.75 -33.41
C LEU A 103 -94.27 57.47 -33.49
N ILE A 104 -94.30 58.79 -33.70
CA ILE A 104 -95.54 59.55 -33.93
C ILE A 104 -96.14 59.21 -35.31
N ALA A 105 -95.31 59.07 -36.34
CA ALA A 105 -95.76 58.70 -37.69
C ALA A 105 -96.32 57.27 -37.80
N LEU A 106 -95.79 56.32 -37.01
CA LEU A 106 -96.25 54.91 -36.96
C LEU A 106 -97.47 54.68 -36.04
N ARG A 107 -97.84 55.68 -35.22
CA ARG A 107 -98.91 55.59 -34.21
C ARG A 107 -100.33 55.34 -34.75
N PRO A 108 -100.73 55.83 -35.94
CA PRO A 108 -102.06 55.53 -36.50
C PRO A 108 -102.20 54.07 -36.98
N HIS A 109 -101.09 53.42 -37.35
CA HIS A 109 -101.09 52.08 -37.93
C HIS A 109 -100.92 50.95 -36.89
N LEU A 110 -100.31 51.23 -35.73
CA LEU A 110 -100.25 50.28 -34.60
C LEU A 110 -101.57 50.15 -33.83
N LYS A 111 -102.50 51.11 -33.96
CA LYS A 111 -103.80 51.10 -33.28
C LYS A 111 -104.88 50.21 -33.93
N MET A 112 -104.58 49.52 -35.03
CA MET A 112 -105.54 48.64 -35.71
C MET A 112 -105.47 47.16 -35.29
N SER A 113 -104.56 46.75 -34.39
CA SER A 113 -104.40 45.34 -33.97
C SER A 113 -104.76 45.05 -32.50
N GLU A 114 -105.44 45.98 -31.80
CA GLU A 114 -105.99 45.76 -30.45
C GLU A 114 -107.52 45.91 -30.45
N SER A 115 -108.21 45.21 -31.35
CA SER A 115 -109.59 44.84 -31.08
C SER A 115 -109.98 43.64 -31.93
N ARG A 116 -109.88 42.44 -31.35
CA ARG A 116 -110.89 41.37 -31.46
C ARG A 116 -110.42 40.07 -30.80
N THR A 117 -111.40 39.42 -30.18
CA THR A 117 -111.45 38.01 -29.77
C THR A 117 -110.89 37.65 -28.38
N LYS A 118 -111.80 37.70 -27.40
CA LYS A 118 -111.79 36.86 -26.21
C LYS A 118 -112.08 35.41 -26.65
N ASP A 119 -111.07 34.71 -27.16
CA ASP A 119 -111.20 33.30 -27.53
C ASP A 119 -110.42 32.42 -26.55
N THR A 120 -111.16 31.55 -25.87
CA THR A 120 -110.64 30.53 -24.94
C THR A 120 -109.69 29.52 -25.59
N SER A 121 -109.53 29.56 -26.92
CA SER A 121 -108.57 28.78 -27.71
C SER A 121 -107.17 29.39 -27.77
N LEU A 122 -107.04 30.72 -27.86
CA LEU A 122 -105.73 31.40 -27.85
C LEU A 122 -105.04 31.26 -26.49
N ALA A 123 -105.81 31.40 -25.40
CA ALA A 123 -105.30 31.19 -24.05
C ALA A 123 -104.89 29.72 -23.81
N LYS A 124 -105.53 28.74 -24.46
CA LYS A 124 -105.09 27.34 -24.43
C LYS A 124 -103.79 27.14 -25.21
N LEU A 125 -103.67 27.75 -26.38
CA LEU A 125 -102.46 27.69 -27.19
C LEU A 125 -101.27 28.36 -26.49
N ILE A 126 -101.48 29.50 -25.84
CA ILE A 126 -100.43 30.16 -25.03
C ILE A 126 -100.01 29.25 -23.87
N LYS A 127 -100.96 28.64 -23.15
CA LYS A 127 -100.63 27.66 -22.09
C LYS A 127 -99.90 26.43 -22.61
N GLU A 128 -100.24 25.95 -23.80
CA GLU A 128 -99.55 24.83 -24.45
C GLU A 128 -98.12 25.22 -24.89
N LYS A 129 -97.96 26.42 -25.47
CA LYS A 129 -96.64 26.98 -25.80
C LYS A 129 -95.79 27.24 -24.55
N ASP A 130 -96.38 27.74 -23.47
CA ASP A 130 -95.69 27.93 -22.19
C ASP A 130 -95.32 26.58 -21.53
N SER A 131 -96.15 25.55 -21.68
CA SER A 131 -95.83 24.18 -21.26
C SER A 131 -94.63 23.64 -22.05
N ILE A 132 -94.63 23.81 -23.38
CA ILE A 132 -93.51 23.41 -24.24
C ILE A 132 -92.23 24.17 -23.86
N ILE A 133 -92.32 25.48 -23.59
CA ILE A 133 -91.17 26.28 -23.14
C ILE A 133 -90.68 25.79 -21.76
N ALA A 134 -91.58 25.44 -20.84
CA ALA A 134 -91.21 24.89 -19.54
C ALA A 134 -90.52 23.52 -19.67
N ASP A 135 -91.02 22.65 -20.56
CA ASP A 135 -90.41 21.35 -20.82
C ASP A 135 -89.05 21.49 -21.51
N LEU A 136 -88.90 22.39 -22.48
CA LEU A 136 -87.61 22.71 -23.09
C LEU A 136 -86.63 23.34 -22.09
N ARG A 137 -87.10 24.13 -21.13
CA ARG A 137 -86.25 24.65 -20.04
C ARG A 137 -85.79 23.55 -19.10
N LYS A 138 -86.68 22.62 -18.73
CA LYS A 138 -86.31 21.44 -17.93
C LYS A 138 -85.34 20.54 -18.68
N GLU A 139 -85.55 20.34 -19.98
CA GLU A 139 -84.66 19.58 -20.84
C GLU A 139 -83.30 20.28 -20.96
N GLY A 140 -83.27 21.60 -21.15
CA GLY A 140 -82.04 22.41 -21.13
C GLY A 140 -81.31 22.37 -19.79
N GLU A 141 -82.03 22.42 -18.67
CA GLU A 141 -81.44 22.26 -17.33
C GLU A 141 -80.86 20.84 -17.13
N ASN A 142 -81.55 19.81 -17.60
CA ASN A 142 -81.08 18.43 -17.52
C ASN A 142 -79.87 18.18 -18.43
N LEU A 143 -79.87 18.74 -19.64
CA LEU A 143 -78.71 18.71 -20.54
C LEU A 143 -77.53 19.45 -19.95
N SER A 144 -77.73 20.64 -19.37
CA SER A 144 -76.68 21.39 -18.69
C SER A 144 -76.09 20.61 -17.50
N LYS A 145 -76.94 19.93 -16.70
CA LYS A 145 -76.48 19.03 -15.63
C LYS A 145 -75.69 17.84 -16.18
N LEU A 146 -76.11 17.26 -17.30
CA LEU A 146 -75.42 16.15 -17.95
C LEU A 146 -74.06 16.58 -18.53
N GLU A 147 -74.01 17.73 -19.21
CA GLU A 147 -72.79 18.34 -19.71
C GLU A 147 -71.82 18.67 -18.58
N LEU A 148 -72.30 19.22 -17.45
CA LEU A 148 -71.47 19.48 -16.29
C LEU A 148 -70.89 18.20 -15.69
N ARG A 149 -71.71 17.13 -15.60
CA ARG A 149 -71.23 15.80 -15.17
C ARG A 149 -70.17 15.27 -16.13
N HIS A 150 -70.42 15.33 -17.44
CA HIS A 150 -69.45 14.90 -18.44
C HIS A 150 -68.16 15.72 -18.38
N ASN A 151 -68.25 17.05 -18.22
CA ASN A 151 -67.09 17.92 -18.07
C ASN A 151 -66.27 17.56 -16.81
N ASN A 152 -66.94 17.32 -15.68
CA ASN A 152 -66.29 16.87 -14.45
C ASN A 152 -65.63 15.49 -14.63
N THR A 153 -66.26 14.55 -15.34
CA THR A 153 -65.65 13.24 -15.65
C THR A 153 -64.44 13.37 -16.58
N ILE A 154 -64.51 14.22 -17.61
CA ILE A 154 -63.40 14.48 -18.53
C ILE A 154 -62.24 15.15 -17.77
N LYS A 155 -62.54 16.08 -16.86
CA LYS A 155 -61.52 16.69 -15.99
C LYS A 155 -60.87 15.64 -15.11
N GLY A 156 -61.65 14.79 -14.44
CA GLY A 156 -61.12 13.69 -13.62
C GLY A 156 -60.28 12.69 -14.42
N LEU A 157 -60.66 12.39 -15.67
CA LEU A 157 -59.87 11.53 -16.56
C LEU A 157 -58.57 12.22 -17.01
N ARG A 158 -58.59 13.53 -17.28
CA ARG A 158 -57.37 14.30 -17.59
C ARG A 158 -56.41 14.35 -16.40
N ASP A 159 -56.93 14.53 -15.19
CA ASP A 159 -56.11 14.54 -13.98
C ASP A 159 -55.51 13.16 -13.71
N LYS A 160 -56.29 12.08 -13.91
CA LYS A 160 -55.78 10.69 -13.84
C LYS A 160 -54.74 10.39 -14.92
N LEU A 161 -54.96 10.85 -16.16
CA LEU A 161 -54.00 10.68 -17.25
C LEU A 161 -52.67 11.36 -16.91
N LYS A 162 -52.70 12.61 -16.45
CA LYS A 162 -51.51 13.35 -16.00
C LYS A 162 -50.79 12.65 -14.85
N ALA A 163 -51.53 12.12 -13.87
CA ALA A 163 -50.94 11.36 -12.77
C ALA A 163 -50.25 10.09 -13.30
N SER A 164 -50.90 9.34 -14.18
CA SER A 164 -50.29 8.14 -14.79
C SER A 164 -49.09 8.46 -15.67
N GLU A 165 -49.09 9.58 -16.40
CA GLU A 165 -47.95 10.05 -17.18
C GLU A 165 -46.76 10.39 -16.27
N TYR A 166 -47.01 11.04 -15.13
CA TYR A 166 -45.98 11.32 -14.13
C TYR A 166 -45.40 10.04 -13.52
N ASP A 167 -46.25 9.05 -13.19
CA ASP A 167 -45.82 7.77 -12.65
C ASP A 167 -45.01 6.94 -13.66
N ILE A 168 -45.39 6.99 -14.95
CA ILE A 168 -44.64 6.37 -16.04
C ILE A 168 -43.28 7.02 -16.21
N GLU A 169 -43.20 8.35 -16.20
CA GLU A 169 -41.92 9.05 -16.35
C GLU A 169 -40.99 8.77 -15.16
N ARG A 170 -41.54 8.78 -13.94
CA ARG A 170 -40.79 8.40 -12.74
C ARG A 170 -40.26 6.96 -12.81
N SER A 171 -41.11 6.03 -13.24
CA SER A 171 -40.70 4.62 -13.42
C SER A 171 -39.63 4.48 -14.50
N ARG A 172 -39.71 5.27 -15.56
CA ARG A 172 -38.72 5.31 -16.63
C ARG A 172 -37.36 5.82 -16.12
N GLU A 173 -37.35 6.92 -15.38
CA GLU A 173 -36.14 7.43 -14.74
C GLU A 173 -35.50 6.38 -13.82
N ASP A 174 -36.31 5.69 -13.00
CA ASP A 174 -35.81 4.64 -12.10
C ASP A 174 -35.25 3.43 -12.88
N THR A 175 -35.85 3.06 -14.01
CA THR A 175 -35.29 2.01 -14.88
C THR A 175 -33.97 2.42 -15.53
N GLU A 176 -33.83 3.68 -15.94
CA GLU A 176 -32.57 4.17 -16.54
C GLU A 176 -31.47 4.27 -15.48
N ARG A 177 -31.79 4.71 -14.26
CA ARG A 177 -30.87 4.69 -13.10
C ARG A 177 -30.38 3.27 -12.83
N ARG A 178 -31.28 2.31 -12.66
CA ARG A 178 -30.90 0.90 -12.44
C ARG A 178 -30.10 0.30 -13.59
N LYS A 179 -30.40 0.68 -14.83
CA LYS A 179 -29.63 0.24 -16.01
C LYS A 179 -28.21 0.81 -15.99
N SER A 180 -28.05 2.08 -15.60
CA SER A 180 -26.73 2.69 -15.43
C SER A 180 -25.93 2.03 -14.29
N GLU A 181 -26.58 1.71 -13.16
CA GLU A 181 -25.99 0.96 -12.06
C GLU A 181 -25.58 -0.45 -12.48
N TYR A 182 -26.46 -1.17 -13.21
CA TYR A 182 -26.16 -2.49 -13.75
C TYR A 182 -24.96 -2.46 -14.70
N ASN A 183 -24.87 -1.46 -15.58
CA ASN A 183 -23.73 -1.32 -16.49
C ASN A 183 -22.44 -1.02 -15.73
N SER A 184 -22.49 -0.17 -14.69
CA SER A 184 -21.33 0.11 -13.84
C SER A 184 -20.87 -1.14 -13.11
N LEU A 185 -21.81 -1.89 -12.52
CA LEU A 185 -21.51 -3.13 -11.80
C LEU A 185 -20.98 -4.22 -12.76
N SER A 186 -21.53 -4.31 -13.98
CA SER A 186 -21.04 -5.24 -15.00
C SER A 186 -19.61 -4.91 -15.44
N GLN A 187 -19.27 -3.62 -15.60
CA GLN A 187 -17.91 -3.19 -15.91
C GLN A 187 -16.94 -3.50 -14.75
N GLU A 188 -17.38 -3.28 -13.51
CA GLU A 188 -16.60 -3.64 -12.33
C GLU A 188 -16.39 -5.15 -12.23
N LEU A 189 -17.40 -5.96 -12.54
CA LEU A 189 -17.29 -7.42 -12.58
C LEU A 189 -16.30 -7.89 -13.65
N GLU A 190 -16.38 -7.34 -14.87
CA GLU A 190 -15.42 -7.63 -15.94
C GLU A 190 -14.00 -7.25 -15.54
N PHE A 191 -13.81 -6.07 -14.93
CA PHE A 191 -12.51 -5.64 -14.42
C PHE A 191 -11.98 -6.61 -13.35
N MET A 192 -12.81 -6.98 -12.37
CA MET A 192 -12.42 -7.94 -11.33
C MET A 192 -12.11 -9.33 -11.89
N GLU A 193 -12.84 -9.79 -12.90
CA GLU A 193 -12.51 -11.05 -13.59
C GLU A 193 -11.17 -10.98 -14.32
N THR A 194 -10.86 -9.86 -14.99
CA THR A 194 -9.55 -9.68 -15.64
C THR A 194 -8.41 -9.64 -14.62
N ALA A 195 -8.58 -8.89 -13.52
CA ALA A 195 -7.60 -8.83 -12.43
C ALA A 195 -7.39 -10.21 -11.77
N HIS A 196 -8.46 -10.99 -11.59
CA HIS A 196 -8.37 -12.35 -11.05
C HIS A 196 -7.64 -13.31 -12.02
N LYS A 197 -7.86 -13.18 -13.33
CA LYS A 197 -7.12 -13.96 -14.33
C LYS A 197 -5.63 -13.63 -14.31
N GLU A 198 -5.28 -12.35 -14.30
CA GLU A 198 -3.88 -11.90 -14.20
C GLU A 198 -3.21 -12.37 -12.90
N ALA A 199 -3.92 -12.30 -11.76
CA ALA A 199 -3.40 -12.80 -10.49
C ALA A 199 -3.15 -14.32 -10.52
N ASN A 200 -4.03 -15.09 -11.15
CA ASN A 200 -3.84 -16.54 -11.31
C ASN A 200 -2.68 -16.88 -12.27
N GLU A 201 -2.48 -16.09 -13.33
CA GLU A 201 -1.33 -16.26 -14.22
C GLU A 201 -0.02 -16.00 -13.48
N LYS A 202 0.06 -14.91 -12.69
CA LYS A 202 1.21 -14.62 -11.83
C LYS A 202 1.45 -15.72 -10.78
N LEU A 203 0.39 -16.24 -10.16
CA LEU A 203 0.50 -17.35 -9.22
C LEU A 203 1.04 -18.61 -9.91
N ALA A 204 0.57 -18.91 -11.12
CA ALA A 204 1.04 -20.06 -11.89
C ALA A 204 2.51 -19.92 -12.32
N GLU A 205 2.96 -18.71 -12.65
CA GLU A 205 4.37 -18.41 -12.91
C GLU A 205 5.24 -18.58 -11.66
N ALA A 206 4.83 -18.00 -10.52
CA ALA A 206 5.54 -18.15 -9.24
C ALA A 206 5.65 -19.62 -8.78
N LEU A 207 4.60 -20.43 -9.01
CA LEU A 207 4.64 -21.87 -8.72
C LEU A 207 5.64 -22.61 -9.61
N LYS A 208 5.74 -22.27 -10.89
CA LYS A 208 6.76 -22.85 -11.79
C LYS A 208 8.16 -22.47 -11.34
N GLU A 209 8.41 -21.20 -11.01
CA GLU A 209 9.71 -20.74 -10.52
C GLU A 209 10.10 -21.45 -9.21
N ARG A 210 9.16 -21.60 -8.27
CA ARG A 210 9.38 -22.37 -7.04
C ARG A 210 9.78 -23.82 -7.33
N ASP A 211 9.09 -24.47 -8.25
CA ASP A 211 9.37 -25.86 -8.59
C ASP A 211 10.72 -26.02 -9.31
N GLU A 212 11.12 -25.06 -10.14
CA GLU A 212 12.44 -25.00 -10.77
C GLU A 212 13.55 -24.80 -9.73
N ILE A 213 13.36 -23.89 -8.76
CA ILE A 213 14.31 -23.66 -7.66
C ILE A 213 14.42 -24.92 -6.79
N ARG A 214 13.30 -25.57 -6.46
CA ARG A 214 13.29 -26.83 -5.71
C ARG A 214 14.06 -27.91 -6.46
N ALA A 215 13.81 -28.10 -7.76
CA ALA A 215 14.55 -29.07 -8.58
C ALA A 215 16.06 -28.78 -8.63
N ARG A 216 16.45 -27.50 -8.67
CA ARG A 216 17.86 -27.08 -8.62
C ARG A 216 18.49 -27.39 -7.27
N ASN A 217 17.80 -27.12 -6.17
CA ASN A 217 18.27 -27.45 -4.82
C ASN A 217 18.42 -28.97 -4.65
N ASP A 218 17.44 -29.76 -5.06
CA ASP A 218 17.51 -31.22 -5.02
C ASP A 218 18.68 -31.78 -5.88
N ALA A 219 19.03 -31.11 -6.98
CA ALA A 219 20.20 -31.47 -7.79
C ALA A 219 21.52 -31.12 -7.09
N LEU A 220 21.60 -29.95 -6.44
CA LEU A 220 22.77 -29.53 -5.66
C LEU A 220 22.99 -30.43 -4.45
N GLU A 221 21.95 -30.74 -3.69
CA GLU A 221 22.02 -31.64 -2.52
C GLU A 221 22.48 -33.04 -2.93
N ARG A 222 21.92 -33.59 -4.02
CA ARG A 222 22.39 -34.88 -4.56
C ARG A 222 23.84 -34.83 -5.02
N GLY A 223 24.28 -33.72 -5.62
CA GLY A 223 25.67 -33.51 -6.01
C GLY A 223 26.62 -33.51 -4.80
N GLN A 224 26.30 -32.71 -3.77
CA GLN A 224 27.08 -32.63 -2.53
C GLN A 224 27.11 -33.95 -1.78
N LEU A 225 25.99 -34.67 -1.71
CA LEU A 225 25.94 -36.00 -1.09
C LEU A 225 26.81 -37.00 -1.86
N SER A 226 26.80 -36.96 -3.19
CA SER A 226 27.67 -37.82 -4.01
C SER A 226 29.15 -37.51 -3.80
N GLU A 227 29.53 -36.23 -3.71
CA GLU A 227 30.90 -35.81 -3.46
C GLU A 227 31.38 -36.22 -2.06
N LEU A 228 30.55 -36.01 -1.03
CA LEU A 228 30.83 -36.48 0.33
C LEU A 228 30.94 -38.01 0.39
N GLN A 229 30.07 -38.74 -0.32
CA GLN A 229 30.12 -40.20 -0.38
C GLN A 229 31.40 -40.69 -1.08
N GLU A 230 31.85 -40.01 -2.14
CA GLU A 230 33.12 -40.31 -2.79
C GLU A 230 34.30 -40.06 -1.86
N GLN A 231 34.32 -38.91 -1.17
CA GLN A 231 35.36 -38.57 -0.20
C GLN A 231 35.44 -39.59 0.95
N VAL A 232 34.29 -39.97 1.52
CA VAL A 232 34.22 -41.01 2.56
C VAL A 232 34.75 -42.35 2.03
N SER A 233 34.46 -42.71 0.78
CA SER A 233 35.00 -43.92 0.15
C SER A 233 36.52 -43.86 -0.03
N VAL A 234 37.07 -42.70 -0.41
CA VAL A 234 38.52 -42.48 -0.51
C VAL A 234 39.16 -42.61 0.86
N ASP A 235 38.62 -41.93 1.87
CA ASP A 235 39.14 -41.98 3.24
C ASP A 235 39.06 -43.39 3.84
N GLN A 236 38.01 -44.15 3.52
CA GLN A 236 37.90 -45.53 3.95
C GLN A 236 38.95 -46.45 3.29
N LYS A 237 39.36 -46.17 2.05
CA LYS A 237 40.48 -46.88 1.40
C LYS A 237 41.82 -46.48 2.01
N THR A 238 42.04 -45.22 2.34
CA THR A 238 43.29 -44.76 2.97
C THR A 238 43.43 -45.33 4.38
N ILE A 239 42.37 -45.33 5.18
CA ILE A 239 42.34 -45.98 6.51
C ILE A 239 42.72 -47.46 6.41
N LYS A 240 42.10 -48.22 5.50
CA LYS A 240 42.45 -49.64 5.29
C LYS A 240 43.91 -49.85 4.89
N SER A 241 44.45 -48.97 4.04
CA SER A 241 45.87 -48.99 3.67
C SER A 241 46.76 -48.75 4.89
N LEU A 242 46.47 -47.73 5.70
CA LEU A 242 47.22 -47.39 6.91
C LEU A 242 47.14 -48.50 7.97
N GLU A 243 45.97 -49.11 8.16
CA GLU A 243 45.81 -50.28 9.03
C GLU A 243 46.69 -51.45 8.59
N SER A 244 46.73 -51.74 7.27
CA SER A 244 47.59 -52.79 6.74
C SER A 244 49.09 -52.47 6.92
N GLN A 245 49.48 -51.20 6.82
CA GLN A 245 50.86 -50.77 7.08
C GLN A 245 51.22 -50.86 8.56
N LEU A 246 50.33 -50.45 9.45
CA LEU A 246 50.49 -50.60 10.90
C LEU A 246 50.61 -52.06 11.30
N GLN A 247 49.82 -52.95 10.71
CA GLN A 247 49.92 -54.38 10.98
C GLN A 247 51.27 -54.93 10.54
N ARG A 248 51.74 -54.60 9.32
CA ARG A 248 53.07 -55.01 8.85
C ARG A 248 54.19 -54.48 9.76
N ALA A 249 54.09 -53.24 10.23
CA ALA A 249 55.07 -52.67 11.14
C ALA A 249 55.08 -53.39 12.51
N ARG A 250 53.90 -53.77 13.03
CA ARG A 250 53.78 -54.59 14.25
C ARG A 250 54.42 -55.96 14.06
N ASP A 251 54.09 -56.66 12.97
CA ASP A 251 54.66 -57.98 12.67
C ASP A 251 56.19 -57.90 12.52
N GLN A 252 56.70 -56.85 11.85
CA GLN A 252 58.15 -56.60 11.76
C GLN A 252 58.79 -56.37 13.12
N LEU A 253 58.18 -55.55 13.97
CA LEU A 253 58.69 -55.27 15.31
C LEU A 253 58.70 -56.56 16.17
N GLU A 254 57.64 -57.37 16.11
CA GLU A 254 57.56 -58.66 16.78
C GLU A 254 58.64 -59.64 16.30
N THR A 255 58.90 -59.71 14.99
CA THR A 255 59.99 -60.56 14.48
C THR A 255 61.37 -60.06 14.91
N MET A 256 61.57 -58.74 15.03
CA MET A 256 62.83 -58.16 15.51
C MET A 256 63.02 -58.39 17.01
N THR A 257 61.97 -58.26 17.82
CA THR A 257 62.03 -58.59 19.25
C THR A 257 62.33 -60.06 19.45
N LEU A 258 61.66 -60.96 18.73
CA LEU A 258 61.92 -62.40 18.82
C LEU A 258 63.37 -62.75 18.42
N LYS A 259 63.89 -62.14 17.34
CA LYS A 259 65.29 -62.31 16.93
C LYS A 259 66.27 -61.77 17.97
N ALA A 260 65.98 -60.63 18.58
CA ALA A 260 66.80 -60.07 19.65
C ALA A 260 66.82 -61.00 20.87
N ASP A 261 65.67 -61.49 21.31
CA ASP A 261 65.54 -62.43 22.42
C ASP A 261 66.31 -63.73 22.17
N MET A 262 66.22 -64.28 20.95
CA MET A 262 67.02 -65.46 20.56
C MET A 262 68.53 -65.18 20.61
N LYS A 263 68.97 -64.01 20.15
CA LYS A 263 70.40 -63.61 20.21
C LYS A 263 70.87 -63.43 21.64
N TYR A 264 70.08 -62.76 22.50
CA TYR A 264 70.40 -62.59 23.91
C TYR A 264 70.47 -63.94 24.63
N ARG A 265 69.54 -64.85 24.36
CA ARG A 265 69.58 -66.21 24.90
C ARG A 265 70.83 -66.98 24.46
N GLY A 266 71.20 -66.91 23.18
CA GLY A 266 72.43 -67.54 22.68
C GLY A 266 73.71 -66.92 23.26
N LEU A 267 73.74 -65.61 23.47
CA LEU A 267 74.82 -64.91 24.18
C LEU A 267 74.88 -65.33 25.66
N GLU A 268 73.74 -65.50 26.30
CA GLU A 268 73.65 -65.98 27.69
C GLU A 268 74.16 -67.42 27.79
N GLU A 269 73.74 -68.32 26.89
CA GLU A 269 74.23 -69.70 26.83
C GLU A 269 75.74 -69.78 26.56
N THR A 270 76.27 -68.98 25.61
CA THR A 270 77.71 -68.94 25.33
C THR A 270 78.51 -68.31 26.47
N SER A 271 77.98 -67.26 27.10
CA SER A 271 78.57 -66.64 28.28
C SER A 271 78.60 -67.61 29.45
N GLN A 272 77.51 -68.33 29.72
CA GLN A 272 77.46 -69.37 30.75
C GLN A 272 78.45 -70.51 30.42
N GLY A 273 78.55 -70.92 29.16
CA GLY A 273 79.53 -71.89 28.69
C GLY A 273 80.98 -71.43 28.90
N GLU A 274 81.31 -70.19 28.57
CA GLU A 274 82.66 -69.64 28.81
C GLU A 274 82.91 -69.40 30.29
N ILE A 275 81.92 -68.99 31.09
CA ILE A 275 82.03 -68.94 32.56
C ILE A 275 82.38 -70.33 33.08
N GLY A 276 81.66 -71.38 32.68
CA GLY A 276 81.99 -72.76 33.08
C GLY A 276 83.38 -73.21 32.61
N ARG A 277 83.80 -72.82 31.39
CA ARG A 277 85.14 -73.08 30.87
C ARG A 277 86.21 -72.34 31.67
N LEU A 278 85.99 -71.06 31.96
CA LEU A 278 86.87 -70.21 32.75
C LEU A 278 86.95 -70.68 34.20
N GLU A 279 85.86 -71.13 34.80
CA GLU A 279 85.85 -71.75 36.13
C GLU A 279 86.69 -73.03 36.13
N THR A 280 86.55 -73.87 35.10
CA THR A 280 87.37 -75.07 34.92
C THR A 280 88.85 -74.72 34.76
N ILE A 281 89.16 -73.72 33.94
CA ILE A 281 90.54 -73.24 33.73
C ILE A 281 91.06 -72.50 34.95
N LEU A 282 90.25 -71.76 35.70
CA LEU A 282 90.65 -71.11 36.94
C LEU A 282 91.01 -72.17 37.98
N GLU A 283 90.30 -73.28 38.02
CA GLU A 283 90.67 -74.40 38.87
C GLU A 283 91.96 -75.07 38.36
N GLU A 284 92.07 -75.31 37.04
CA GLU A 284 93.27 -75.88 36.44
C GLU A 284 94.50 -74.96 36.54
N THR A 285 94.30 -73.64 36.50
CA THR A 285 95.36 -72.63 36.67
C THR A 285 95.57 -72.29 38.12
N ARG A 286 94.63 -72.45 39.03
CA ARG A 286 94.91 -72.51 40.47
C ARG A 286 95.86 -73.68 40.76
N ILE A 287 95.67 -74.81 40.06
CA ILE A 287 96.59 -75.94 40.05
C ILE A 287 97.91 -75.56 39.36
N LYS A 288 97.94 -74.94 38.17
CA LYS A 288 99.18 -74.61 37.43
C LYS A 288 99.94 -73.37 37.91
N LEU A 289 99.29 -72.39 38.54
CA LEU A 289 99.86 -71.18 39.15
C LEU A 289 100.52 -71.53 40.49
N SER A 290 100.13 -72.66 41.09
CA SER A 290 100.99 -73.32 42.08
C SER A 290 102.32 -73.80 41.47
N HIS A 291 102.39 -73.98 40.15
CA HIS A 291 103.53 -74.56 39.45
C HIS A 291 104.42 -73.58 38.69
N PHE A 292 103.95 -72.44 38.18
CA PHE A 292 104.79 -71.60 37.30
C PHE A 292 104.50 -70.09 37.42
N SER A 293 105.16 -69.45 38.37
CA SER A 293 105.58 -68.06 38.28
C SER A 293 106.90 -68.03 37.49
N THR A 294 106.93 -67.39 36.31
CA THR A 294 108.06 -66.59 35.78
C THR A 294 107.87 -66.19 34.31
N LYS A 295 107.32 -64.98 34.09
CA LYS A 295 107.96 -63.84 33.37
C LYS A 295 108.42 -63.99 31.86
N PRO A 296 108.70 -62.87 31.14
CA PRO A 296 107.81 -62.33 30.10
C PRO A 296 108.56 -61.99 28.78
N GLU A 297 107.98 -61.05 27.99
CA GLU A 297 108.65 -60.17 26.99
C GLU A 297 108.95 -60.79 25.61
N GLN A 298 108.99 -60.07 24.48
CA GLN A 298 108.86 -58.64 24.15
C GLN A 298 108.61 -58.49 22.63
N LEU A 299 107.96 -57.38 22.27
CA LEU A 299 108.20 -56.48 21.13
C LEU A 299 108.97 -57.01 19.90
N ALA A 300 108.32 -56.96 18.73
CA ALA A 300 109.04 -56.78 17.49
C ALA A 300 108.18 -56.11 16.39
N ASP A 301 108.83 -55.16 15.71
CA ASP A 301 108.88 -55.05 14.25
C ASP A 301 108.20 -53.87 13.53
N SER A 302 109.07 -53.02 13.00
CA SER A 302 108.84 -51.94 12.03
C SER A 302 108.04 -52.36 10.77
N ARG A 303 107.89 -53.66 10.46
CA ARG A 303 106.96 -54.12 9.40
C ARG A 303 105.51 -53.86 9.77
N GLN A 304 105.15 -54.06 11.04
CA GLN A 304 103.83 -53.68 11.54
C GLN A 304 103.61 -52.17 11.40
N LEU A 305 104.66 -51.35 11.46
CA LEU A 305 104.54 -49.89 11.33
C LEU A 305 104.20 -49.47 9.90
N ALA A 306 104.76 -50.15 8.90
CA ALA A 306 104.44 -49.90 7.48
C ALA A 306 103.03 -50.40 7.11
N GLU A 307 102.64 -51.59 7.58
CA GLU A 307 101.27 -52.08 7.44
C GLU A 307 100.25 -51.19 8.17
N LYS A 308 100.63 -50.66 9.35
CA LYS A 308 99.83 -49.65 10.06
C LYS A 308 99.69 -48.35 9.28
N HIS A 309 100.71 -47.92 8.56
CA HIS A 309 100.62 -46.73 7.70
C HIS A 309 99.67 -46.94 6.52
N GLU A 310 99.72 -48.09 5.85
CA GLU A 310 98.79 -48.41 4.76
C GLU A 310 97.35 -48.58 5.27
N GLN A 311 97.19 -49.20 6.45
CA GLN A 311 95.89 -49.27 7.13
C GLN A 311 95.37 -47.87 7.48
N LEU A 312 96.23 -46.99 8.01
CA LEU A 312 95.87 -45.60 8.30
C LEU A 312 95.45 -44.84 7.03
N GLU A 313 96.14 -45.00 5.89
CA GLU A 313 95.71 -44.38 4.63
C GLU A 313 94.33 -44.87 4.17
N LYS A 314 94.07 -46.18 4.26
CA LYS A 314 92.75 -46.75 3.96
C LYS A 314 91.68 -46.24 4.93
N GLU A 315 92.00 -46.12 6.22
CA GLU A 315 91.11 -45.54 7.21
C GLU A 315 90.83 -44.05 6.96
N PHE A 316 91.84 -43.28 6.53
CA PHE A 316 91.65 -41.88 6.13
C PHE A 316 90.76 -41.74 4.91
N GLU A 317 90.94 -42.58 3.88
CA GLU A 317 90.10 -42.55 2.68
C GLU A 317 88.66 -43.00 2.99
N ASN A 318 88.48 -44.04 3.80
CA ASN A 318 87.17 -44.47 4.28
C ASN A 318 86.49 -43.38 5.13
N SER A 319 87.24 -42.72 6.01
CA SER A 319 86.76 -41.58 6.79
C SER A 319 86.34 -40.43 5.88
N ARG A 320 87.14 -40.10 4.86
CA ARG A 320 86.82 -39.06 3.88
C ARG A 320 85.54 -39.36 3.09
N GLN A 321 85.35 -40.61 2.64
CA GLN A 321 84.13 -41.03 1.97
C GLN A 321 82.92 -41.01 2.92
N ASN A 322 83.11 -41.39 4.18
CA ASN A 322 82.07 -41.30 5.20
C ASN A 322 81.68 -39.85 5.48
N TRP A 323 82.65 -38.93 5.57
CA TRP A 323 82.40 -37.50 5.70
C TRP A 323 81.64 -36.94 4.50
N TYR A 324 81.98 -37.36 3.28
CA TYR A 324 81.27 -36.94 2.08
C TYR A 324 79.82 -37.44 2.05
N LYS A 325 79.57 -38.69 2.46
CA LYS A 325 78.20 -39.23 2.59
C LYS A 325 77.40 -38.49 3.67
N LEU A 326 78.03 -38.20 4.81
CA LEU A 326 77.42 -37.44 5.89
C LEU A 326 77.07 -36.02 5.42
N GLU A 327 77.98 -35.35 4.73
CA GLU A 327 77.77 -34.02 4.16
C GLU A 327 76.63 -34.03 3.14
N ALA A 328 76.56 -35.02 2.26
CA ALA A 328 75.46 -35.18 1.32
C ALA A 328 74.12 -35.41 2.03
N SER A 329 74.09 -36.25 3.07
CA SER A 329 72.90 -36.47 3.90
C SER A 329 72.44 -35.19 4.60
N LEU A 330 73.37 -34.46 5.21
CA LEU A 330 73.06 -33.20 5.91
C LEU A 330 72.58 -32.10 4.94
N ARG A 331 73.13 -32.06 3.72
CA ARG A 331 72.64 -31.14 2.67
C ARG A 331 71.23 -31.51 2.22
N GLN A 332 70.93 -32.80 2.10
CA GLN A 332 69.59 -33.27 1.77
C GLN A 332 68.60 -32.92 2.89
N GLU A 333 68.96 -33.19 4.15
CA GLU A 333 68.13 -32.82 5.30
C GLU A 333 67.92 -31.30 5.40
N LEU A 334 68.94 -30.49 5.13
CA LEU A 334 68.80 -29.03 5.06
C LEU A 334 67.83 -28.61 3.96
N TYR A 335 67.93 -29.22 2.78
CA TYR A 335 67.02 -28.91 1.68
C TYR A 335 65.56 -29.30 2.00
N ASP A 336 65.35 -30.47 2.61
CA ASP A 336 64.03 -30.93 3.02
C ASP A 336 63.45 -30.08 4.16
N ALA A 337 64.29 -29.65 5.11
CA ALA A 337 63.92 -28.72 6.17
C ALA A 337 63.58 -27.32 5.64
N GLU A 338 64.36 -26.79 4.68
CA GLU A 338 64.08 -25.51 4.01
C GLU A 338 62.77 -25.56 3.22
N ASN A 339 62.50 -26.68 2.53
CA ASN A 339 61.24 -26.88 1.81
C ASN A 339 60.05 -26.97 2.78
N SER A 340 60.18 -27.73 3.86
CA SER A 340 59.15 -27.84 4.90
C SER A 340 58.87 -26.47 5.55
N LEU A 341 59.91 -25.66 5.78
CA LEU A 341 59.77 -24.30 6.27
C LEU A 341 59.05 -23.40 5.25
N ARG A 342 59.40 -23.51 3.95
CA ARG A 342 58.71 -22.77 2.88
C ARG A 342 57.25 -23.16 2.75
N GLU A 343 56.92 -24.44 2.88
CA GLU A 343 55.54 -24.90 2.83
C GLU A 343 54.76 -24.45 4.06
N SER A 344 55.34 -24.56 5.24
CA SER A 344 54.76 -24.07 6.49
C SER A 344 54.53 -22.55 6.45
N THR A 345 55.49 -21.77 5.96
CA THR A 345 55.34 -20.31 5.79
C THR A 345 54.25 -19.94 4.78
N LYS A 346 54.14 -20.65 3.65
CA LYS A 346 53.03 -20.46 2.69
C LYS A 346 51.67 -20.81 3.31
N SER A 347 51.59 -21.91 4.04
CA SER A 347 50.37 -22.28 4.77
C SER A 347 50.02 -21.19 5.79
N ASN A 348 51.00 -20.66 6.51
CA ASN A 348 50.81 -19.62 7.51
C ASN A 348 50.36 -18.29 6.88
N THR A 349 50.91 -17.89 5.74
CA THR A 349 50.44 -16.71 5.00
C THR A 349 49.00 -16.91 4.53
N HIS A 350 48.65 -18.09 4.03
CA HIS A 350 47.28 -18.38 3.59
C HIS A 350 46.27 -18.36 4.75
N THR A 351 46.61 -18.96 5.89
CA THR A 351 45.77 -18.88 7.10
C THR A 351 45.64 -17.44 7.60
N ASN A 352 46.69 -16.63 7.49
CA ASN A 352 46.66 -15.23 7.89
C ASN A 352 45.81 -14.37 6.94
N GLU A 353 45.85 -14.64 5.63
CA GLU A 353 44.97 -14.02 4.64
C GLU A 353 43.50 -14.37 4.90
N SER A 354 43.19 -15.66 5.15
CA SER A 354 41.84 -16.10 5.52
C SER A 354 41.37 -15.48 6.84
N LEU A 355 42.25 -15.37 7.83
CA LEU A 355 41.95 -14.72 9.10
C LEU A 355 41.65 -13.22 8.91
N ASN A 356 42.42 -12.52 8.06
CA ASN A 356 42.16 -11.12 7.74
C ASN A 356 40.82 -10.94 7.01
N ALA A 357 40.50 -11.81 6.04
CA ALA A 357 39.21 -11.79 5.35
C ALA A 357 38.05 -11.98 6.35
N ALA A 358 38.16 -12.95 7.26
CA ALA A 358 37.16 -13.13 8.32
C ALA A 358 37.05 -11.91 9.26
N HIS A 359 38.16 -11.22 9.54
CA HIS A 359 38.12 -9.98 10.33
C HIS A 359 37.40 -8.84 9.60
N GLU A 360 37.61 -8.70 8.28
CA GLU A 360 36.91 -7.73 7.44
C GLU A 360 35.41 -8.02 7.39
N GLU A 361 35.03 -9.30 7.23
CA GLU A 361 33.63 -9.73 7.30
C GLU A 361 33.01 -9.41 8.67
N ILE A 362 33.68 -9.73 9.77
CA ILE A 362 33.23 -9.40 11.13
C ILE A 362 33.07 -7.88 11.29
N ALA A 363 33.99 -7.08 10.76
CA ALA A 363 33.90 -5.62 10.82
C ALA A 363 32.68 -5.10 10.03
N SER A 364 32.42 -5.66 8.84
CA SER A 364 31.25 -5.32 8.03
C SER A 364 29.94 -5.68 8.73
N LEU A 365 29.87 -6.87 9.35
CA LEU A 365 28.71 -7.34 10.11
C LEU A 365 28.48 -6.48 11.36
N LYS A 366 29.54 -6.09 12.07
CA LYS A 366 29.45 -5.17 13.20
C LYS A 366 28.87 -3.81 12.79
N SER A 367 29.34 -3.25 11.67
CA SER A 367 28.79 -1.99 11.14
C SER A 367 27.31 -2.14 10.76
N LYS A 368 26.92 -3.27 10.16
CA LYS A 368 25.51 -3.56 9.85
C LYS A 368 24.64 -3.69 11.11
N ILE A 369 25.15 -4.33 12.16
CA ILE A 369 24.46 -4.44 13.46
C ILE A 369 24.29 -3.06 14.10
N GLU A 370 25.32 -2.21 14.06
CA GLU A 370 25.23 -0.83 14.57
C GLU A 370 24.18 -0.02 13.80
N ALA A 371 24.14 -0.11 12.47
CA ALA A 371 23.11 0.54 11.66
C ALA A 371 21.69 0.07 12.03
N LEU A 372 21.50 -1.24 12.20
CA LEU A 372 20.20 -1.80 12.63
C LEU A 372 19.80 -1.32 14.03
N ARG A 373 20.74 -1.23 14.97
CA ARG A 373 20.47 -0.68 16.31
C ARG A 373 20.04 0.78 16.26
N THR A 374 20.71 1.60 15.44
CA THR A 374 20.30 3.00 15.29
C THR A 374 18.90 3.15 14.68
N ASN A 375 18.51 2.24 13.79
CA ASN A 375 17.17 2.20 13.23
C ASN A 375 16.13 1.75 14.26
N GLU A 376 16.45 0.73 15.07
CA GLU A 376 15.61 0.28 16.18
C GLU A 376 15.39 1.40 17.21
N ASP A 377 16.44 2.15 17.54
CA ASP A 377 16.35 3.32 18.42
C ASP A 377 15.48 4.44 17.83
N ALA A 378 15.53 4.66 16.51
CA ALA A 378 14.68 5.62 15.82
C ALA A 378 13.21 5.18 15.85
N LEU A 379 12.94 3.93 15.50
CA LEU A 379 11.59 3.36 15.51
C LEU A 379 11.00 3.36 16.92
N ASN A 380 11.80 3.05 17.95
CA ASN A 380 11.37 3.14 19.35
C ASN A 380 11.03 4.57 19.78
N LYS A 381 11.72 5.59 19.26
CA LYS A 381 11.34 6.98 19.52
C LYS A 381 10.01 7.32 18.88
N ASP A 382 9.76 6.84 17.67
CA ASP A 382 8.50 7.10 16.97
C ASP A 382 7.33 6.33 17.60
N LEU A 383 7.54 5.10 18.06
CA LEU A 383 6.56 4.36 18.86
C LEU A 383 6.21 5.11 20.15
N LYS A 384 7.19 5.72 20.83
CA LYS A 384 6.93 6.54 22.02
C LYS A 384 6.11 7.79 21.69
N LYS A 385 6.39 8.47 20.58
CA LYS A 385 5.60 9.63 20.13
C LYS A 385 4.16 9.22 19.84
N LEU A 386 3.97 8.15 19.07
CA LEU A 386 2.64 7.66 18.72
C LEU A 386 1.87 7.19 19.97
N HIS A 387 2.56 6.60 20.95
CA HIS A 387 1.94 6.23 22.22
C HIS A 387 1.44 7.46 23.00
N VAL A 388 2.23 8.54 23.04
CA VAL A 388 1.79 9.82 23.64
C VAL A 388 0.58 10.38 22.92
N GLU A 389 0.58 10.39 21.58
CA GLU A 389 -0.54 10.86 20.77
C GLU A 389 -1.82 10.05 20.98
N ILE A 390 -1.71 8.71 21.06
CA ILE A 390 -2.85 7.83 21.40
C ILE A 390 -3.39 8.17 22.79
N GLU A 391 -2.52 8.43 23.76
CA GLU A 391 -2.94 8.76 25.12
C GLU A 391 -3.63 10.14 25.18
N GLU A 392 -3.13 11.12 24.43
CA GLU A 392 -3.79 12.41 24.25
C GLU A 392 -5.18 12.27 23.61
N LEU A 393 -5.30 11.48 22.54
CA LEU A 393 -6.59 11.21 21.88
C LEU A 393 -7.55 10.46 22.80
N ARG A 394 -7.07 9.52 23.63
CA ARG A 394 -7.89 8.86 24.65
C ARG A 394 -8.41 9.84 25.68
N ASN A 395 -7.57 10.73 26.18
CA ASN A 395 -7.97 11.77 27.12
C ASN A 395 -9.02 12.72 26.52
N LEU A 396 -8.86 13.10 25.24
CA LEU A 396 -9.87 13.90 24.54
C LEU A 396 -11.19 13.14 24.38
N LEU A 397 -11.14 11.84 24.05
CA LEU A 397 -12.32 11.00 23.95
C LEU A 397 -13.05 10.86 25.29
N THR A 398 -12.32 10.65 26.40
CA THR A 398 -12.92 10.57 27.74
C THR A 398 -13.57 11.88 28.14
N ASN A 399 -12.91 13.01 27.86
CA ASN A 399 -13.47 14.34 28.12
C ASN A 399 -14.77 14.56 27.33
N ALA A 400 -14.77 14.23 26.03
CA ALA A 400 -15.97 14.33 25.19
C ALA A 400 -17.09 13.40 25.67
N GLN A 401 -16.76 12.19 26.14
CA GLN A 401 -17.74 11.26 26.73
C GLN A 401 -18.36 11.84 28.01
N ASP A 402 -17.57 12.46 28.87
CA ASP A 402 -18.06 13.07 30.11
C ASP A 402 -18.90 14.31 29.83
N GLU A 403 -18.55 15.11 28.82
CA GLU A 403 -19.40 16.21 28.33
C GLU A 403 -20.74 15.69 27.83
N VAL A 404 -20.76 14.61 27.03
CA VAL A 404 -22.01 13.98 26.55
C VAL A 404 -22.86 13.49 27.72
N LYS A 405 -22.26 12.84 28.73
CA LYS A 405 -22.99 12.44 29.95
C LYS A 405 -23.59 13.65 30.67
N LEU A 406 -22.82 14.74 30.80
CA LEU A 406 -23.31 15.98 31.41
C LEU A 406 -24.49 16.57 30.63
N TRP A 407 -24.42 16.57 29.30
CA TRP A 407 -25.51 17.01 28.43
C TRP A 407 -26.74 16.11 28.53
N GLN A 408 -26.57 14.80 28.61
CA GLN A 408 -27.66 13.84 28.84
C GLN A 408 -28.35 14.08 30.19
N GLU A 409 -27.58 14.34 31.25
CA GLU A 409 -28.13 14.63 32.57
C GLU A 409 -28.86 15.98 32.59
N LYS A 410 -28.29 17.03 31.98
CA LYS A 410 -28.98 18.32 31.78
C LYS A 410 -30.29 18.14 31.02
N TYR A 411 -30.31 17.32 29.97
CA TYR A 411 -31.51 17.01 29.21
C TYR A 411 -32.53 16.25 30.07
N ARG A 412 -32.09 15.26 30.86
CA ARG A 412 -32.93 14.49 31.79
C ARG A 412 -33.61 15.40 32.82
N ILE A 413 -32.85 16.31 33.43
CA ILE A 413 -33.36 17.30 34.39
C ILE A 413 -34.42 18.17 33.72
N ARG A 414 -34.11 18.81 32.58
CA ARG A 414 -35.08 19.65 31.86
C ARG A 414 -36.34 18.89 31.45
N LYS A 415 -36.20 17.65 31.02
CA LYS A 415 -37.34 16.79 30.69
C LYS A 415 -38.21 16.54 31.92
N SER A 416 -37.61 16.21 33.07
CA SER A 416 -38.34 16.03 34.32
C SER A 416 -39.02 17.32 34.81
N GLU A 417 -38.37 18.48 34.67
CA GLU A 417 -38.96 19.80 34.97
C GLU A 417 -40.18 20.07 34.07
N LEU A 418 -40.07 19.81 32.76
CA LEU A 418 -41.19 19.91 31.83
C LEU A 418 -42.33 18.95 32.19
N ASP A 419 -42.02 17.70 32.48
CA ASP A 419 -43.01 16.69 32.85
C ASP A 419 -43.74 17.06 34.16
N THR A 420 -43.03 17.62 35.15
CA THR A 420 -43.65 18.12 36.40
C THR A 420 -44.54 19.34 36.16
N VAL A 421 -44.14 20.27 35.29
CA VAL A 421 -44.97 21.42 34.88
C VAL A 421 -46.22 20.97 34.13
N LEU A 422 -46.13 19.91 33.32
CA LEU A 422 -47.26 19.35 32.59
C LEU A 422 -48.21 18.54 33.49
N GLN A 423 -47.69 17.79 34.47
CA GLN A 423 -48.50 17.02 35.42
C GLN A 423 -49.19 17.87 36.47
N ASN A 424 -48.72 19.09 36.75
CA ASN A 424 -49.29 19.96 37.77
C ASN A 424 -49.46 21.42 37.28
N PRO A 425 -50.51 21.74 36.48
CA PRO A 425 -50.70 23.07 35.91
C PRO A 425 -50.99 24.17 36.96
N GLY A 426 -51.28 23.80 38.22
CA GLY A 426 -51.46 24.73 39.35
C GLY A 426 -50.16 25.16 40.04
N ALA A 427 -49.02 24.52 39.76
CA ALA A 427 -47.72 24.87 40.35
C ALA A 427 -46.99 26.02 39.63
N ARG A 428 -47.63 26.64 38.63
CA ARG A 428 -47.08 27.82 37.93
C ARG A 428 -46.91 29.04 38.85
N ASP A 429 -47.67 29.14 39.94
CA ASP A 429 -47.58 30.27 40.88
C ASP A 429 -46.54 30.08 41.99
N ASP A 430 -46.22 28.84 42.41
CA ASP A 430 -45.34 28.61 43.57
C ASP A 430 -43.83 28.59 43.24
N LEU A 431 -43.45 28.42 41.97
CA LEU A 431 -42.05 28.50 41.54
C LEU A 431 -41.56 29.93 41.27
N ARG A 432 -42.49 30.90 41.10
CA ARG A 432 -42.13 32.32 41.01
C ARG A 432 -41.78 32.93 42.38
N VAL A 433 -42.17 32.28 43.47
CA VAL A 433 -41.97 32.79 44.84
C VAL A 433 -40.67 32.28 45.50
N LYS A 434 -40.00 31.25 44.95
CA LYS A 434 -38.76 30.70 45.54
C LYS A 434 -37.45 31.21 44.91
N SER A 435 -37.52 32.04 43.87
CA SER A 435 -36.33 32.69 43.28
C SER A 435 -36.02 34.08 43.85
N GLU A 436 -36.76 34.54 44.87
CA GLU A 436 -36.51 35.83 45.54
C GLU A 436 -36.18 35.62 47.02
N THR A 437 -34.94 35.23 47.33
CA THR A 437 -34.22 35.65 48.55
C THR A 437 -32.76 35.14 48.49
N ASP A 438 -31.88 35.94 47.88
CA ASP A 438 -30.65 36.45 48.52
C ASP A 438 -29.69 37.10 47.50
N HIS A 439 -29.77 38.43 47.43
CA HIS A 439 -28.66 39.41 47.31
C HIS A 439 -27.75 39.48 46.05
N PRO A 440 -27.08 40.63 45.81
CA PRO A 440 -27.31 41.46 44.62
C PRO A 440 -26.14 41.42 43.62
N ASP A 441 -26.43 41.47 42.34
CA ASP A 441 -26.03 42.62 41.53
C ASP A 441 -26.76 42.62 40.19
N ARG A 442 -27.09 43.84 39.81
CA ARG A 442 -28.09 44.23 38.83
C ARG A 442 -27.38 44.53 37.52
N GLU A 443 -27.74 43.85 36.43
CA GLU A 443 -27.80 44.50 35.11
C GLU A 443 -29.05 44.10 34.33
N VAL A 444 -29.57 45.11 33.65
CA VAL A 444 -30.96 45.28 33.23
C VAL A 444 -31.20 44.58 31.90
N THR A 445 -32.25 43.74 31.84
CA THR A 445 -32.89 43.40 30.57
C THR A 445 -34.21 44.18 30.45
N PRO A 446 -34.42 44.97 29.39
CA PRO A 446 -35.75 45.45 29.06
C PRO A 446 -36.50 44.33 28.34
N THR A 447 -37.66 44.01 28.87
CA THR A 447 -38.77 43.36 28.16
C THR A 447 -39.01 44.06 26.82
N ASN A 448 -38.83 43.36 25.70
CA ASN A 448 -39.68 43.57 24.54
C ASN A 448 -39.76 42.36 23.61
N LEU A 449 -40.97 42.16 23.14
CA LEU A 449 -41.49 41.02 22.40
C LEU A 449 -41.31 41.26 20.90
N GLU A 450 -40.07 41.19 20.40
CA GLU A 450 -39.77 41.27 18.96
C GLU A 450 -38.28 40.92 18.77
N ASP A 451 -37.96 39.64 18.54
CA ASP A 451 -36.74 39.18 17.86
C ASP A 451 -36.72 37.64 17.83
N LEU A 452 -37.57 37.06 16.96
CA LEU A 452 -37.47 35.64 16.58
C LEU A 452 -36.36 35.38 15.53
N ASP A 453 -35.59 36.40 15.15
CA ASP A 453 -34.62 36.36 14.03
C ASP A 453 -33.13 36.34 14.45
N LYS A 454 -32.82 36.11 15.73
CA LYS A 454 -31.41 36.10 16.22
C LYS A 454 -30.88 34.74 16.67
N VAL A 455 -31.51 33.64 16.26
CA VAL A 455 -30.92 32.29 16.45
C VAL A 455 -29.73 32.07 15.49
N SER A 456 -29.56 32.88 14.45
CA SER A 456 -28.47 32.73 13.47
C SER A 456 -27.14 33.39 13.85
N ASN A 457 -26.99 34.01 15.04
CA ASN A 457 -25.76 34.73 15.42
C ASN A 457 -25.00 34.15 16.62
N TRP A 458 -25.49 33.08 17.25
CA TRP A 458 -24.75 32.41 18.34
C TRP A 458 -23.67 31.44 17.84
N GLU A 459 -23.61 31.18 16.53
CA GLU A 459 -22.66 30.23 15.92
C GLU A 459 -21.37 30.90 15.41
N LEU A 460 -21.23 32.23 15.50
CA LEU A 460 -20.05 32.95 15.00
C LEU A 460 -19.16 33.58 16.07
N GLN A 461 -19.52 33.51 17.36
CA GLN A 461 -18.68 34.08 18.43
C GLN A 461 -17.75 33.06 19.11
N ASN A 462 -17.96 31.76 18.90
CA ASN A 462 -17.13 30.68 19.47
C ASN A 462 -15.95 30.24 18.59
N LEU A 463 -15.73 30.90 17.45
CA LEU A 463 -14.52 30.73 16.63
C LEU A 463 -13.49 31.86 16.84
N GLN A 464 -13.77 32.85 17.68
CA GLN A 464 -12.87 33.99 17.94
C GLN A 464 -12.12 33.91 19.28
N THR A 465 -12.30 32.81 20.04
CA THR A 465 -11.66 32.59 21.35
C THR A 465 -10.54 31.53 21.33
N LEU A 466 -10.05 31.17 20.15
CA LEU A 466 -8.90 30.27 20.00
C LEU A 466 -7.59 31.02 19.65
N ASP A 467 -7.57 32.35 19.71
CA ASP A 467 -6.40 33.15 19.29
C ASP A 467 -5.89 34.14 20.36
N ILE A 468 -6.29 34.00 21.63
CA ILE A 468 -5.82 34.89 22.71
C ILE A 468 -5.66 34.13 24.04
N SER A 469 -4.64 33.29 24.17
CA SER A 469 -4.03 33.01 25.49
C SER A 469 -2.62 32.40 25.41
N CYS A 470 -1.69 33.06 24.72
CA CYS A 470 -0.27 32.81 24.91
C CYS A 470 0.49 34.14 24.98
N ASN A 471 0.18 34.98 25.97
CA ASN A 471 1.19 35.89 26.49
C ASN A 471 0.87 36.43 27.88
N GLU A 472 1.95 36.67 28.63
CA GLU A 472 2.08 37.39 29.89
C GLU A 472 1.81 36.62 31.19
N ASN A 473 2.90 36.07 31.76
CA ASN A 473 3.38 36.60 33.03
C ASN A 473 4.91 36.46 33.16
N ASN A 474 5.57 37.61 33.06
CA ASN A 474 6.96 37.87 33.44
C ASN A 474 7.03 38.37 34.88
N GLY A 475 8.13 38.05 35.59
CA GLY A 475 8.59 38.77 36.79
C GLY A 475 9.14 37.85 37.87
N SER A 476 10.39 37.35 37.84
CA SER A 476 11.71 38.03 37.93
C SER A 476 12.35 37.86 39.32
N VAL A 477 13.57 37.30 39.37
CA VAL A 477 14.78 37.64 40.17
C VAL A 477 15.85 36.60 39.74
N SER A 478 16.73 36.88 38.77
CA SER A 478 18.00 37.66 38.84
C SER A 478 19.15 36.94 39.58
N ILE A 479 20.26 36.65 38.86
CA ILE A 479 21.65 37.04 39.18
C ILE A 479 22.63 36.61 38.03
N LYS A 480 23.28 37.64 37.42
CA LYS A 480 24.63 37.76 36.76
C LYS A 480 25.05 36.76 35.66
N SER A 481 25.33 37.14 34.40
CA SER A 481 26.29 38.11 33.79
C SER A 481 27.78 37.74 34.06
N GLN A 482 28.75 37.78 33.13
CA GLN A 482 28.90 38.57 31.89
C GLN A 482 30.16 38.12 31.09
N TYR A 483 30.22 38.57 29.82
CA TYR A 483 31.27 38.51 28.76
C TYR A 483 31.09 37.40 27.71
N ASP A 484 31.12 37.64 26.39
CA ASP A 484 31.12 38.88 25.59
C ASP A 484 30.90 38.50 24.10
N LEU A 485 30.43 39.49 23.33
CA LEU A 485 30.71 39.78 21.91
C LEU A 485 30.65 38.69 20.81
N ASP A 486 29.76 38.96 19.84
CA ASP A 486 29.86 38.81 18.38
C ASP A 486 30.40 37.53 17.73
N GLU A 487 29.76 37.24 16.60
CA GLU A 487 30.26 36.45 15.46
C GLU A 487 29.74 35.00 15.36
N LEU A 488 28.94 34.81 14.29
CA LEU A 488 28.61 33.57 13.57
C LEU A 488 27.22 32.95 13.78
N LEU A 489 26.19 33.65 13.29
CA LEU A 489 25.15 33.05 12.43
C LEU A 489 24.71 34.04 11.34
N PRO A 490 24.63 33.57 10.08
CA PRO A 490 23.40 33.69 9.30
C PRO A 490 22.92 32.28 8.87
N ASN A 491 21.71 31.83 9.23
CA ASN A 491 20.37 32.14 8.66
C ASN A 491 20.20 31.67 7.21
N GLU A 492 19.25 30.75 6.96
CA GLU A 492 17.98 31.05 6.26
C GLU A 492 17.14 29.77 6.06
N GLU A 493 16.04 29.71 6.79
CA GLU A 493 14.88 28.85 6.57
C GLU A 493 13.69 29.83 6.47
N LEU A 494 12.99 29.90 5.33
CA LEU A 494 11.52 29.93 5.19
C LEU A 494 11.04 30.33 3.78
N ASP A 495 9.84 29.81 3.47
CA ASP A 495 8.80 30.28 2.53
C ASP A 495 8.78 29.77 1.08
N LEU A 496 8.06 28.65 0.84
CA LEU A 496 7.38 28.37 -0.44
C LEU A 496 6.04 27.64 -0.27
N SER A 497 5.03 28.33 0.25
CA SER A 497 3.62 27.99 0.00
C SER A 497 2.73 29.22 0.13
N ASN A 498 2.95 30.22 -0.74
CA ASN A 498 1.96 31.23 -1.14
C ASN A 498 2.50 32.12 -2.28
N SER A 499 2.53 31.61 -3.52
CA SER A 499 2.60 32.45 -4.72
C SER A 499 1.98 31.75 -5.94
N LEU A 500 0.69 31.48 -5.84
CA LEU A 500 -0.17 31.20 -7.00
C LEU A 500 -1.24 32.29 -7.05
N ARG A 501 -0.81 33.51 -7.33
CA ARG A 501 -1.60 34.58 -7.96
C ARG A 501 -0.71 35.80 -8.21
N LYS A 502 -0.75 36.26 -9.46
CA LYS A 502 -0.31 37.58 -9.97
C LYS A 502 1.19 37.75 -10.24
N SER A 503 1.55 37.58 -11.50
CA SER A 503 2.22 38.58 -12.36
C SER A 503 2.67 37.86 -13.63
N SER A 504 2.55 38.36 -14.85
CA SER A 504 1.91 39.53 -15.41
C SER A 504 1.71 39.20 -16.89
N MET A 505 0.49 39.29 -17.40
CA MET A 505 0.30 39.58 -18.81
C MET A 505 0.78 41.01 -19.02
N THR A 506 2.04 41.18 -19.40
CA THR A 506 2.53 42.47 -19.86
C THR A 506 1.98 42.72 -21.25
N SER A 507 1.21 43.79 -21.32
CA SER A 507 0.55 44.38 -22.46
C SER A 507 1.41 44.41 -23.72
N LEU A 508 0.75 44.06 -24.82
CA LEU A 508 1.04 44.53 -26.17
C LEU A 508 0.95 46.06 -26.21
N ASP A 509 2.03 46.76 -25.89
CA ASP A 509 2.17 48.17 -26.26
C ASP A 509 2.68 48.27 -27.69
N TYR A 510 1.71 48.23 -28.59
CA TYR A 510 1.82 48.69 -29.96
C TYR A 510 1.75 50.22 -29.95
N THR A 511 2.89 50.91 -30.00
CA THR A 511 2.93 52.34 -30.37
C THR A 511 3.85 52.56 -31.57
N PRO A 512 3.28 52.89 -32.74
CA PRO A 512 4.05 53.42 -33.85
C PRO A 512 4.19 54.95 -33.73
N SER A 513 5.43 55.40 -33.89
CA SER A 513 5.84 56.60 -34.63
C SER A 513 5.11 57.93 -34.37
N ARG A 514 5.82 58.87 -33.74
CA ARG A 514 5.66 60.30 -34.04
C ARG A 514 6.94 60.85 -34.68
N GLN A 515 6.71 61.49 -35.81
CA GLN A 515 7.62 62.16 -36.73
C GLN A 515 8.43 63.28 -36.04
N LEU A 516 9.67 63.54 -36.48
CA LEU A 516 9.99 64.62 -37.42
C LEU A 516 11.52 64.76 -37.67
N ASN A 517 11.85 64.84 -38.96
CA ASN A 517 12.90 65.63 -39.63
C ASN A 517 14.38 65.19 -39.59
N ASN A 518 14.84 64.65 -40.75
CA ASN A 518 15.79 65.28 -41.70
C ASN A 518 16.81 66.25 -41.07
N THR A 519 18.14 66.04 -41.09
CA THR A 519 19.03 65.91 -42.25
C THR A 519 20.45 65.52 -41.79
N ALA A 520 20.92 64.32 -42.14
CA ALA A 520 22.34 63.98 -42.37
C ALA A 520 22.41 62.57 -42.99
N GLN A 521 22.63 62.53 -44.30
CA GLN A 521 22.60 61.34 -45.16
C GLN A 521 23.76 60.37 -44.89
N ASP A 522 23.48 59.09 -45.10
CA ASP A 522 24.35 57.91 -45.19
C ASP A 522 25.10 57.37 -43.96
N GLN A 523 25.40 58.15 -42.92
CA GLN A 523 26.03 57.59 -41.70
C GLN A 523 25.00 57.12 -40.64
N GLN A 524 23.81 57.73 -40.61
CA GLN A 524 22.77 57.39 -39.62
C GLN A 524 22.00 56.10 -39.94
N VAL A 525 21.82 55.74 -41.22
CA VAL A 525 21.11 54.51 -41.63
C VAL A 525 21.89 53.26 -41.19
N THR A 526 23.21 53.29 -41.34
CA THR A 526 24.10 52.22 -40.89
C THR A 526 24.12 52.12 -39.36
N GLN A 527 24.05 53.24 -38.65
CA GLN A 527 23.95 53.27 -37.18
C GLN A 527 22.59 52.77 -36.67
N LEU A 528 21.48 53.13 -37.30
CA LEU A 528 20.14 52.62 -36.96
C LEU A 528 20.00 51.13 -37.26
N ASN A 529 20.51 50.66 -38.39
CA ASN A 529 20.57 49.23 -38.70
C ASN A 529 21.47 48.47 -37.71
N ALA A 530 22.62 49.04 -37.31
CA ALA A 530 23.47 48.44 -36.28
C ALA A 530 22.77 48.40 -34.91
N GLN A 531 21.99 49.43 -34.54
CA GLN A 531 21.18 49.43 -33.32
C GLN A 531 20.03 48.41 -33.37
N MET A 532 19.36 48.25 -34.52
CA MET A 532 18.32 47.22 -34.71
C MET A 532 18.91 45.81 -34.63
N ILE A 533 20.05 45.57 -35.30
CA ILE A 533 20.79 44.31 -35.21
C ILE A 533 21.27 44.07 -33.77
N GLY A 534 21.70 45.11 -33.06
CA GLY A 534 22.04 45.03 -31.64
C GLY A 534 20.87 44.64 -30.75
N ARG A 535 19.68 45.21 -30.99
CA ARG A 535 18.43 44.87 -30.28
C ARG A 535 17.93 43.47 -30.60
N LEU A 536 17.95 43.08 -31.88
CA LEU A 536 17.61 41.72 -32.30
C LEU A 536 18.61 40.72 -31.75
N GLY A 537 19.90 41.03 -31.75
CA GLY A 537 20.94 40.20 -31.16
C GLY A 537 20.80 40.06 -29.64
N SER A 538 20.42 41.14 -28.93
CA SER A 538 20.13 41.06 -27.49
C SER A 538 18.85 40.27 -27.21
N GLN A 539 17.83 40.39 -28.06
CA GLN A 539 16.60 39.62 -27.94
C GLN A 539 16.81 38.13 -28.26
N ILE A 540 17.62 37.81 -29.27
CA ILE A 540 18.03 36.42 -29.57
C ILE A 540 18.78 35.84 -28.38
N ARG A 541 19.77 36.54 -27.82
CA ARG A 541 20.48 36.05 -26.62
C ARG A 541 19.54 35.85 -25.43
N ARG A 542 18.57 36.75 -25.24
CA ARG A 542 17.57 36.60 -24.18
C ARG A 542 16.70 35.36 -24.42
N LEU A 543 16.20 35.16 -25.63
CA LEU A 543 15.42 33.98 -26.00
C LEU A 543 16.26 32.70 -25.89
N GLU A 544 17.54 32.74 -26.25
CA GLU A 544 18.47 31.63 -26.06
C GLU A 544 18.68 31.31 -24.57
N THR A 545 18.81 32.33 -23.71
CA THR A 545 18.89 32.12 -22.25
C THR A 545 17.58 31.61 -21.66
N GLU A 546 16.43 32.06 -22.16
CA GLU A 546 15.10 31.57 -21.76
C GLU A 546 14.88 30.13 -22.23
N LEU A 547 15.33 29.79 -23.44
CA LEU A 547 15.27 28.42 -23.97
C LEU A 547 16.20 27.50 -23.16
N ALA A 548 17.41 27.95 -22.84
CA ALA A 548 18.33 27.21 -21.99
C ALA A 548 17.79 27.01 -20.57
N SER A 549 17.16 28.03 -19.97
CA SER A 549 16.56 27.90 -18.64
C SER A 549 15.32 27.01 -18.63
N LEU A 550 14.51 27.03 -19.70
CA LEU A 550 13.39 26.11 -19.89
C LEU A 550 13.86 24.66 -20.15
N GLN A 551 14.96 24.48 -20.87
CA GLN A 551 15.57 23.16 -21.03
C GLN A 551 16.10 22.62 -19.70
N GLU A 552 16.77 23.46 -18.91
CA GLU A 552 17.28 23.07 -17.59
C GLU A 552 16.13 22.73 -16.61
N SER A 553 15.05 23.52 -16.61
CA SER A 553 13.88 23.23 -15.76
C SER A 553 13.15 21.96 -16.20
N HIS A 554 13.05 21.72 -17.51
CA HIS A 554 12.50 20.46 -18.03
C HIS A 554 13.36 19.26 -17.63
N GLU A 555 14.70 19.35 -17.73
CA GLU A 555 15.59 18.29 -17.27
C GLU A 555 15.48 18.03 -15.76
N LYS A 556 15.32 19.08 -14.94
CA LYS A 556 15.05 18.95 -13.51
C LYS A 556 13.73 18.23 -13.25
N LEU A 557 12.65 18.64 -13.92
CA LEU A 557 11.34 17.98 -13.80
C LEU A 557 11.37 16.52 -14.25
N VAL A 558 12.13 16.18 -15.30
CA VAL A 558 12.29 14.79 -15.73
C VAL A 558 13.04 13.96 -14.68
N LYS A 559 14.08 14.52 -14.07
CA LYS A 559 14.80 13.85 -12.96
C LYS A 559 13.90 13.69 -11.75
N GLU A 560 13.18 14.72 -11.35
CA GLU A 560 12.22 14.66 -10.23
C GLU A 560 11.14 13.61 -10.50
N LYS A 561 10.53 13.60 -11.70
CA LYS A 561 9.58 12.56 -12.11
C LYS A 561 10.19 11.17 -12.01
N GLN A 562 11.44 10.99 -12.42
CA GLN A 562 12.12 9.69 -12.32
C GLN A 562 12.35 9.31 -10.85
N THR A 563 12.79 10.23 -10.01
CA THR A 563 12.94 9.96 -8.57
C THR A 563 11.61 9.62 -7.90
N VAL A 564 10.51 10.30 -8.26
CA VAL A 564 9.17 10.00 -7.74
C VAL A 564 8.71 8.63 -8.21
N ASN A 565 8.91 8.29 -9.48
CA ASN A 565 8.60 6.95 -9.99
C ASN A 565 9.40 5.85 -9.28
N ASP A 566 10.68 6.08 -9.01
CA ASP A 566 11.52 5.14 -8.26
C ASP A 566 11.02 4.98 -6.80
N THR A 567 10.55 6.07 -6.17
CA THR A 567 9.93 6.00 -4.84
C THR A 567 8.58 5.29 -4.86
N ILE A 568 7.76 5.49 -5.89
CA ILE A 568 6.48 4.79 -6.04
C ILE A 568 6.74 3.29 -6.20
N PHE A 569 7.72 2.91 -7.03
CA PHE A 569 8.08 1.51 -7.22
C PHE A 569 8.55 0.87 -5.90
N ARG A 570 9.38 1.58 -5.14
CA ARG A 570 9.81 1.11 -3.81
C ARG A 570 8.64 0.94 -2.84
N LEU A 571 7.71 1.89 -2.81
CA LEU A 571 6.50 1.81 -1.98
C LEU A 571 5.58 0.67 -2.43
N MET A 572 5.50 0.37 -3.73
CA MET A 572 4.77 -0.79 -4.23
C MET A 572 5.40 -2.10 -3.76
N GLU A 573 6.73 -2.25 -3.85
CA GLU A 573 7.43 -3.43 -3.31
C GLU A 573 7.24 -3.56 -1.79
N GLU A 574 7.29 -2.46 -1.04
CA GLU A 574 7.08 -2.47 0.41
C GLU A 574 5.64 -2.86 0.77
N ASN A 575 4.65 -2.40 0.00
CA ASN A 575 3.25 -2.82 0.17
C ASN A 575 3.03 -4.30 -0.18
N GLU A 576 3.69 -4.82 -1.21
CA GLU A 576 3.64 -6.26 -1.54
C GLU A 576 4.26 -7.09 -0.41
N ARG A 577 5.43 -6.70 0.10
CA ARG A 577 6.04 -7.36 1.28
C ARG A 577 5.16 -7.25 2.52
N PHE A 578 4.50 -6.11 2.74
CA PHE A 578 3.55 -5.96 3.85
C PHE A 578 2.35 -6.89 3.71
N ALA A 579 1.82 -7.05 2.50
CA ALA A 579 0.74 -8.00 2.23
C ALA A 579 1.16 -9.45 2.48
N GLU A 580 2.38 -9.84 2.08
CA GLU A 580 2.94 -11.17 2.37
C GLU A 580 3.07 -11.42 3.88
N VAL A 581 3.64 -10.47 4.63
CA VAL A 581 3.78 -10.59 6.09
C VAL A 581 2.41 -10.63 6.77
N LYS A 582 1.44 -9.85 6.28
CA LYS A 582 0.06 -9.88 6.80
C LYS A 582 -0.58 -11.25 6.58
N ASN A 583 -0.42 -11.85 5.40
CA ASN A 583 -0.93 -13.19 5.13
C ASN A 583 -0.27 -14.24 6.03
N GLN A 584 1.05 -14.18 6.23
CA GLN A 584 1.76 -15.07 7.16
C GLN A 584 1.29 -14.89 8.62
N LEU A 585 0.98 -13.67 9.02
CA LEU A 585 0.44 -13.38 10.35
C LEU A 585 -0.98 -13.95 10.51
N GLU A 586 -1.81 -13.85 9.47
CA GLU A 586 -3.16 -14.42 9.44
C GLU A 586 -3.12 -15.95 9.48
N GLU A 587 -2.29 -16.60 8.65
CA GLU A 587 -2.07 -18.06 8.68
C GLU A 587 -1.54 -18.55 10.04
N SER A 588 -0.58 -17.83 10.63
CA SER A 588 -0.04 -18.16 11.96
C SER A 588 -1.10 -17.98 13.06
N SER A 589 -1.94 -16.94 12.94
CA SER A 589 -3.06 -16.70 13.85
C SER A 589 -4.14 -17.78 13.75
N GLU A 590 -4.49 -18.20 12.53
CA GLU A 590 -5.42 -19.31 12.30
C GLU A 590 -4.88 -20.61 12.88
N HIS A 591 -3.59 -20.91 12.66
CA HIS A 591 -2.95 -22.08 13.24
C HIS A 591 -2.93 -22.02 14.78
N GLY A 592 -2.72 -20.84 15.36
CA GLY A 592 -2.84 -20.60 16.79
C GLY A 592 -4.23 -20.91 17.32
N ALA A 593 -5.28 -20.42 16.64
CA ALA A 593 -6.67 -20.67 17.01
C ALA A 593 -7.05 -22.16 16.88
N GLU A 594 -6.55 -22.86 15.85
CA GLU A 594 -6.72 -24.31 15.72
C GLU A 594 -6.07 -25.08 16.87
N LEU A 595 -4.86 -24.69 17.26
CA LEU A 595 -4.12 -25.33 18.35
C LEU A 595 -4.81 -25.09 19.70
N GLU A 596 -5.31 -23.87 19.94
CA GLU A 596 -6.11 -23.52 21.11
C GLU A 596 -7.40 -24.33 21.16
N ASN A 597 -8.10 -24.50 20.03
CA ASN A 597 -9.30 -25.35 19.96
C ASN A 597 -8.99 -26.81 20.28
N ARG A 598 -7.89 -27.38 19.76
CA ARG A 598 -7.45 -28.74 20.11
C ARG A 598 -7.06 -28.86 21.59
N LEU A 599 -6.45 -27.83 22.17
CA LEU A 599 -6.13 -27.80 23.59
C LEU A 599 -7.42 -27.76 24.43
N ASN A 600 -8.40 -26.94 24.04
CA ASN A 600 -9.70 -26.89 24.69
C ASN A 600 -10.46 -28.22 24.59
N GLU A 601 -10.39 -28.90 23.44
CA GLU A 601 -10.98 -30.22 23.26
C GLU A 601 -10.29 -31.28 24.12
N THR A 602 -8.95 -31.30 24.16
CA THR A 602 -8.20 -32.25 24.98
C THR A 602 -8.38 -32.00 26.48
N THR A 603 -8.45 -30.74 26.92
CA THR A 603 -8.76 -30.40 28.32
C THR A 603 -10.19 -30.79 28.69
N ARG A 604 -11.15 -30.64 27.78
CA ARG A 604 -12.51 -31.14 27.98
C ARG A 604 -12.55 -32.67 28.08
N LEU A 605 -11.86 -33.38 27.19
CA LEU A 605 -11.76 -34.85 27.25
C LEU A 605 -11.06 -35.32 28.53
N LEU A 606 -10.06 -34.58 29.00
CA LEU A 606 -9.44 -34.85 30.30
C LEU A 606 -10.42 -34.63 31.45
N ALA A 607 -11.20 -33.55 31.42
CA ALA A 607 -12.24 -33.28 32.42
C ALA A 607 -13.31 -34.40 32.46
N GLU A 608 -13.82 -34.82 31.30
CA GLU A 608 -14.77 -35.94 31.18
C GLU A 608 -14.15 -37.24 31.72
N ARG A 609 -12.86 -37.49 31.47
CA ARG A 609 -12.16 -38.67 32.02
C ARG A 609 -11.94 -38.58 33.52
N THR A 610 -11.63 -37.41 34.06
CA THR A 610 -11.46 -37.22 35.51
C THR A 610 -12.78 -37.40 36.25
N GLU A 611 -13.89 -36.89 35.70
CA GLU A 611 -15.24 -37.11 36.24
C GLU A 611 -15.57 -38.61 36.26
N ARG A 612 -15.25 -39.34 35.18
CA ARG A 612 -15.47 -40.79 35.14
C ARG A 612 -14.64 -41.57 36.16
N VAL A 613 -13.42 -41.12 36.45
CA VAL A 613 -12.58 -41.73 37.49
C VAL A 613 -13.18 -41.45 38.87
N GLU A 614 -13.63 -40.23 39.15
CA GLU A 614 -14.28 -39.86 40.41
C GLU A 614 -15.58 -40.67 40.64
N GLU A 615 -16.39 -40.86 39.61
CA GLU A 615 -17.56 -41.75 39.66
C GLU A 615 -17.17 -43.19 40.04
N LEU A 616 -16.13 -43.74 39.42
CA LEU A 616 -15.67 -45.11 39.72
C LEU A 616 -15.02 -45.23 41.10
N GLU A 617 -14.35 -44.18 41.58
CA GLU A 617 -13.80 -44.14 42.95
C GLU A 617 -14.93 -44.15 43.98
N ASN A 618 -15.99 -43.37 43.76
CA ASN A 618 -17.20 -43.38 44.60
C ASN A 618 -17.88 -44.77 44.58
N ASP A 619 -18.06 -45.39 43.41
CA ASP A 619 -18.62 -46.74 43.29
C ASP A 619 -17.80 -47.79 44.08
N VAL A 620 -16.47 -47.65 44.07
CA VAL A 620 -15.56 -48.55 44.81
C VAL A 620 -15.67 -48.32 46.32
N ASP A 621 -15.79 -47.07 46.76
CA ASP A 621 -15.94 -46.75 48.18
C ASP A 621 -17.30 -47.20 48.73
N ASP A 622 -18.38 -47.04 47.96
CA ASP A 622 -19.69 -47.61 48.28
C ASP A 622 -19.62 -49.13 48.41
N LEU A 623 -18.89 -49.81 47.51
CA LEU A 623 -18.70 -51.27 47.57
C LEU A 623 -17.89 -51.68 48.81
N LYS A 624 -16.87 -50.90 49.19
CA LYS A 624 -16.10 -51.14 50.42
C LYS A 624 -16.99 -50.96 51.65
N GLU A 625 -17.84 -49.92 51.71
CA GLU A 625 -18.76 -49.70 52.82
C GLU A 625 -19.78 -50.85 52.91
N LEU A 626 -20.35 -51.28 51.79
CA LEU A 626 -21.25 -52.43 51.73
C LEU A 626 -20.56 -53.71 52.24
N MET A 627 -19.32 -53.95 51.83
CA MET A 627 -18.55 -55.11 52.28
C MET A 627 -18.20 -55.02 53.78
N GLN A 628 -17.84 -53.83 54.27
CA GLN A 628 -17.62 -53.60 55.70
C GLN A 628 -18.90 -53.85 56.51
N MET A 629 -20.05 -53.37 56.05
CA MET A 629 -21.35 -53.60 56.68
C MET A 629 -21.70 -55.10 56.69
N GLN A 630 -21.46 -55.83 55.60
CA GLN A 630 -21.66 -57.29 55.55
C GLN A 630 -20.74 -58.03 56.51
N VAL A 631 -19.46 -57.64 56.60
CA VAL A 631 -18.50 -58.23 57.56
C VAL A 631 -18.94 -57.93 58.99
N GLN A 632 -19.38 -56.70 59.28
CA GLN A 632 -19.89 -56.30 60.59
C GLN A 632 -21.11 -57.13 60.98
N GLN A 633 -22.08 -57.32 60.08
CA GLN A 633 -23.24 -58.18 60.30
C GLN A 633 -22.83 -59.65 60.56
N LEU A 634 -21.84 -60.17 59.84
CA LEU A 634 -21.33 -61.52 60.08
C LEU A 634 -20.65 -61.66 61.46
N VAL A 635 -19.90 -60.64 61.89
CA VAL A 635 -19.28 -60.60 63.22
C VAL A 635 -20.35 -60.55 64.30
N GLU A 636 -21.37 -59.70 64.17
CA GLU A 636 -22.50 -59.61 65.11
C GLU A 636 -23.27 -60.94 65.21
N LEU A 637 -23.52 -61.60 64.09
CA LEU A 637 -24.14 -62.93 64.06
C LEU A 637 -23.25 -63.99 64.73
N GLN A 638 -21.92 -63.91 64.55
CA GLN A 638 -20.98 -64.81 65.21
C GLN A 638 -20.92 -64.58 66.72
N GLU A 639 -21.01 -63.34 67.18
CA GLU A 639 -21.10 -63.00 68.61
C GLU A 639 -22.41 -63.46 69.23
N LEU A 640 -23.53 -63.40 68.52
CA LEU A 640 -24.83 -63.92 68.98
C LEU A 640 -24.87 -65.45 69.11
N VAL A 641 -24.05 -66.17 68.35
CA VAL A 641 -23.98 -67.64 68.37
C VAL A 641 -23.01 -68.16 69.45
N ARG A 642 -22.10 -67.32 69.94
CA ARG A 642 -21.22 -67.62 71.09
C ARG A 642 -21.94 -67.39 72.41
#